data_AF-F6FXT0-F1
#
_entry.id   AF-F6FXT0-F1
#
_cell.length_a   1.000
_cell.length_b   1.000
_cell.length_c   1.000
_cell.angle_alpha   90.00
_cell.angle_beta   90.00
_cell.angle_gamma   90.00
#
_symmetry.space_group_name_H-M   'P 1'
#
loop_
_entity.id
_entity.type
_entity.pdbx_description
1 polymer ?
#
loop_
_entity_poly.entity_id
_entity_poly.type
_entity_poly.pdbx_seq_one_letter_code
_entity_poly.pdbx_strand_id
1 'polypeptide(L)'
;MAAAQSTRRAGWRCAGIAALFSFLNRHCMSSVSTSGVRIHSRRRALRETVELLSSMRFAISLLTVIAIASVIGTVLKQNEPYPNYVNQFGPFWADVFRALTLPTVYSAWWFLLILAFLVVSTSLCIVRNAPKMLADMRVWREHVREGSLRAFHHKDEFDAPTEAAAVTARLAALAQNRGFRIRAFARDGGATLITAKAGAGNKIGYVLAHAAIVIICIGGLLDGDMMIRLQMWFGGKSPIKGNAVISQIGPEHRLPVSNPGFRGNAFVPEGATVGTAILNIGDGALIQDLPFSVTLKKFTVEHYSTGMPKLFASDIVVTDRRTGKQTDARVEVNKPFVYDGIAIYQSSFEDGGSRLKLAGFPMRGADAKTFALSGTVGENTRLAGPGADYTVEFTDFRLMNIETITDASGKQDARGVGKGGGDTGLRAELGNATRMTRERELRNVGPSVQYKLRDANGQAREFSNYMLPVTLDGQSVFLAGVRTQPDEPFRYLRIPADAQGTVNDWMRLRAALQSSAMRGEAARRFALLSMPGDDRAVLRAQLAESARRALDLFAGATDIKGAPADGQGGFAAVAGFLQKSVPEGEREKAADVLMKIINSAMWELWQLARTQDGLAVPSVDAASSQWLQTAINSLSDSFFLCRAGVSAIG
;
A
#
# COMPACT_ATOMS: atom_id res chain seq x y z
N MET A 1 32.15 59.00 5.51
CA MET A 1 32.93 58.30 4.48
C MET A 1 32.81 56.80 4.76
N ALA A 2 31.77 56.13 4.28
CA ALA A 2 31.47 55.78 2.88
C ALA A 2 31.74 54.27 2.69
N ALA A 3 30.64 53.55 2.58
CA ALA A 3 30.50 52.14 2.27
C ALA A 3 31.37 51.68 1.10
N ALA A 4 32.14 50.59 1.28
CA ALA A 4 32.53 49.64 0.23
C ALA A 4 33.46 48.53 0.79
N GLN A 5 32.95 47.64 1.64
CA GLN A 5 33.63 46.37 1.99
C GLN A 5 32.61 45.22 2.00
N SER A 6 32.03 44.91 0.83
CA SER A 6 31.24 43.70 0.63
C SER A 6 30.85 43.55 -0.85
N THR A 7 31.77 43.18 -1.74
CA THR A 7 31.48 42.67 -3.11
C THR A 7 32.76 42.34 -3.93
N ARG A 8 33.70 41.52 -3.44
CA ARG A 8 34.82 40.99 -4.29
C ARG A 8 35.26 39.56 -3.98
N ARG A 9 34.34 38.65 -3.62
CA ARG A 9 34.64 37.20 -3.55
C ARG A 9 33.72 36.29 -4.37
N ALA A 10 32.84 36.85 -5.19
CA ALA A 10 31.92 36.08 -6.04
C ALA A 10 32.37 35.93 -7.51
N GLY A 11 33.48 36.55 -7.93
CA GLY A 11 33.88 36.60 -9.36
C GLY A 11 34.84 35.49 -9.84
N TRP A 12 35.47 34.72 -8.95
CA TRP A 12 36.60 33.84 -9.33
C TRP A 12 36.26 32.36 -9.44
N ARG A 13 35.03 31.95 -9.14
CA ARG A 13 34.58 30.55 -9.30
C ARG A 13 33.81 30.28 -10.60
N CYS A 14 33.29 31.30 -11.29
CA CYS A 14 32.59 31.12 -12.56
C CYS A 14 33.50 31.17 -13.81
N ALA A 15 34.68 31.79 -13.73
CA ALA A 15 35.60 31.87 -14.88
C ALA A 15 36.35 30.55 -15.16
N GLY A 16 36.62 29.74 -14.13
CA GLY A 16 37.35 28.46 -14.28
C GLY A 16 36.55 27.36 -14.97
N ILE A 17 35.21 27.35 -14.84
CA ILE A 17 34.35 26.32 -15.44
C ILE A 17 34.04 26.62 -16.91
N ALA A 18 33.89 27.90 -17.27
CA ALA A 18 33.72 28.33 -18.66
C ALA A 18 34.99 28.12 -19.51
N ALA A 19 36.18 28.29 -18.91
CA ALA A 19 37.46 28.00 -19.58
C ALA A 19 37.67 26.49 -19.81
N LEU A 20 37.22 25.64 -18.88
CA LEU A 20 37.31 24.18 -19.01
C LEU A 20 36.40 23.62 -20.13
N PHE A 21 35.20 24.19 -20.30
CA PHE A 21 34.29 23.82 -21.40
C PHE A 21 34.75 24.34 -22.77
N SER A 22 35.42 25.49 -22.83
CA SER A 22 35.94 26.05 -24.08
C SER A 22 37.21 25.32 -24.57
N PHE A 23 38.01 24.76 -23.66
CA PHE A 23 39.23 24.02 -23.99
C PHE A 23 38.94 22.59 -24.52
N LEU A 24 37.86 21.95 -24.08
CA LEU A 24 37.42 20.63 -24.56
C LEU A 24 36.78 20.65 -25.95
N ASN A 25 36.39 21.82 -26.46
CA ASN A 25 35.65 21.93 -27.73
C ASN A 25 36.53 22.17 -28.97
N ARG A 26 37.87 22.17 -28.84
CA ARG A 26 38.79 22.55 -29.93
C ARG A 26 39.52 21.42 -30.64
N HIS A 27 39.29 20.16 -30.27
CA HIS A 27 40.02 19.05 -30.88
C HIS A 27 39.07 18.04 -31.54
N CYS A 28 39.07 18.08 -32.88
CA CYS A 28 38.59 17.05 -33.81
C CYS A 28 37.09 16.69 -33.75
N MET A 29 36.22 17.64 -34.11
CA MET A 29 34.87 17.30 -34.58
C MET A 29 34.91 16.98 -36.09
N SER A 30 34.85 15.70 -36.46
CA SER A 30 34.09 15.33 -37.64
C SER A 30 32.67 15.86 -37.42
N SER A 31 32.18 16.73 -38.32
CA SER A 31 30.88 17.40 -38.19
C SER A 31 29.72 16.40 -38.21
N VAL A 32 29.40 15.83 -37.06
CA VAL A 32 28.15 15.10 -36.87
C VAL A 32 27.06 16.16 -36.71
N SER A 33 26.44 16.53 -37.84
CA SER A 33 25.33 17.48 -37.84
C SER A 33 24.19 16.97 -36.95
N THR A 34 23.74 17.81 -36.01
CA THR A 34 22.63 17.51 -35.09
C THR A 34 21.25 17.63 -35.76
N SER A 35 21.21 18.07 -37.02
CA SER A 35 20.00 18.15 -37.84
C SER A 35 19.56 16.77 -38.35
N GLY A 36 18.24 16.58 -38.48
CA GLY A 36 17.65 15.34 -38.97
C GLY A 36 17.91 15.04 -40.45
N VAL A 37 17.36 13.91 -40.89
CA VAL A 37 17.41 13.36 -42.25
C VAL A 37 16.55 14.20 -43.19
N ARG A 38 17.18 14.76 -44.23
CA ARG A 38 16.48 15.46 -45.30
C ARG A 38 16.12 14.49 -46.41
N ILE A 39 14.87 14.04 -46.43
CA ILE A 39 14.35 13.23 -47.54
C ILE A 39 14.03 14.09 -48.76
N HIS A 40 14.37 13.58 -49.95
CA HIS A 40 13.97 14.21 -51.22
C HIS A 40 12.52 13.80 -51.55
N SER A 41 11.56 14.32 -50.78
CA SER A 41 10.12 14.15 -51.04
C SER A 41 9.51 15.43 -51.61
N ARG A 42 8.58 15.30 -52.56
CA ARG A 42 7.79 16.44 -53.10
C ARG A 42 6.83 17.04 -52.06
N ARG A 43 6.46 16.28 -51.02
CA ARG A 43 5.59 16.75 -49.94
C ARG A 43 6.41 17.39 -48.82
N ARG A 44 6.29 18.71 -48.68
CA ARG A 44 7.01 19.52 -47.68
C ARG A 44 6.80 19.01 -46.25
N ALA A 45 5.55 18.68 -45.90
CA ALA A 45 5.20 18.16 -44.57
C ALA A 45 5.97 16.87 -44.23
N LEU A 46 6.04 15.89 -45.14
CA LEU A 46 6.79 14.65 -44.89
C LEU A 46 8.29 14.90 -44.68
N ARG A 47 8.87 15.87 -45.40
CA ARG A 47 10.28 16.24 -45.25
C ARG A 47 10.55 16.84 -43.88
N GLU A 48 9.73 17.81 -43.47
CA GLU A 48 9.87 18.52 -42.19
C GLU A 48 9.62 17.56 -41.00
N THR A 49 8.64 16.66 -41.09
CA THR A 49 8.37 15.65 -40.05
C THR A 49 9.54 14.68 -39.89
N VAL A 50 10.11 14.16 -40.98
CA VAL A 50 11.24 13.23 -40.90
C VAL A 50 12.50 13.94 -40.39
N GLU A 51 12.74 15.20 -40.77
CA GLU A 51 13.85 16.01 -40.26
C GLU A 51 13.69 16.33 -38.76
N LEU A 52 12.48 16.58 -38.28
CA LEU A 52 12.21 16.77 -36.85
C LEU A 52 12.38 15.47 -36.06
N LEU A 53 11.75 14.38 -36.51
CA LEU A 53 11.77 13.08 -35.82
C LEU A 53 13.17 12.45 -35.76
N SER A 54 14.06 12.77 -36.71
CA SER A 54 15.44 12.24 -36.72
C SER A 54 16.47 13.22 -36.14
N SER A 55 16.03 14.29 -35.47
CA SER A 55 16.89 15.23 -34.77
C SER A 55 17.32 14.70 -33.40
N MET A 56 18.62 14.75 -33.12
CA MET A 56 19.17 14.35 -31.81
C MET A 56 18.61 15.22 -30.67
N ARG A 57 18.38 16.51 -30.93
CA ARG A 57 17.85 17.46 -29.94
C ARG A 57 16.41 17.10 -29.56
N PHE A 58 15.62 16.68 -30.54
CA PHE A 58 14.24 16.26 -30.31
C PHE A 58 14.17 15.02 -29.42
N ALA A 59 14.99 14.00 -29.71
CA ALA A 59 15.07 12.78 -28.88
C ALA A 59 15.45 13.08 -27.42
N ILE A 60 16.45 13.96 -27.20
CA ILE A 60 16.88 14.34 -25.85
C ILE A 60 15.75 15.08 -25.11
N SER A 61 15.05 16.00 -25.78
CA SER A 61 13.90 16.69 -25.19
C SER A 61 12.79 15.72 -24.78
N LEU A 62 12.44 14.75 -25.65
CA LEU A 62 11.44 13.73 -25.33
C LEU A 62 11.88 12.87 -24.13
N LEU A 63 13.14 12.45 -24.08
CA LEU A 63 13.68 11.67 -22.97
C LEU A 63 13.55 12.41 -21.63
N THR A 64 13.86 13.72 -21.60
CA THR A 64 13.69 14.55 -20.40
C THR A 64 12.22 14.61 -19.96
N VAL A 65 11.29 14.77 -20.90
CA VAL A 65 9.85 14.82 -20.56
C VAL A 65 9.37 13.47 -20.01
N ILE A 66 9.77 12.35 -20.62
CA ILE A 66 9.45 11.00 -20.10
C ILE A 66 10.04 10.81 -18.70
N ALA A 67 11.26 11.28 -18.46
CA ALA A 67 11.89 11.16 -17.14
C ALA A 67 11.10 11.91 -16.06
N ILE A 68 10.66 13.15 -16.34
CA ILE A 68 9.82 13.93 -15.42
C ILE A 68 8.48 13.22 -15.17
N ALA A 69 7.81 12.75 -16.24
CA ALA A 69 6.55 12.02 -16.12
C ALA A 69 6.71 10.73 -15.28
N SER A 70 7.82 10.02 -15.46
CA SER A 70 8.12 8.79 -14.73
C SER A 70 8.36 9.06 -13.25
N VAL A 71 9.06 10.15 -12.90
CA VAL A 71 9.24 10.56 -11.49
C VAL A 71 7.89 10.82 -10.82
N ILE A 72 6.98 11.54 -11.50
CA ILE A 72 5.62 11.78 -10.99
C ILE A 72 4.89 10.44 -10.79
N GLY A 73 4.97 9.54 -11.78
CA GLY A 73 4.39 8.20 -11.71
C GLY A 73 4.95 7.29 -10.61
N THR A 74 6.20 7.48 -10.21
CA THR A 74 6.80 6.75 -9.08
C THR A 74 6.37 7.29 -7.73
N VAL A 75 6.09 8.59 -7.62
CA VAL A 75 5.65 9.22 -6.37
C VAL A 75 4.16 8.99 -6.13
N LEU A 76 3.35 9.05 -7.19
CA LEU A 76 1.91 8.81 -7.13
C LEU A 76 1.63 7.31 -7.30
N LYS A 77 1.10 6.65 -6.25
CA LYS A 77 0.64 5.25 -6.34
C LYS A 77 -0.33 5.09 -7.52
N GLN A 78 -0.07 4.11 -8.38
CA GLN A 78 -0.81 3.90 -9.63
C GLN A 78 -1.99 2.95 -9.43
N ASN A 79 -3.08 3.13 -10.19
CA ASN A 79 -4.27 2.28 -10.20
C ASN A 79 -4.97 2.09 -8.84
N GLU A 80 -4.93 3.11 -7.97
CA GLU A 80 -5.72 3.10 -6.73
C GLU A 80 -7.17 3.54 -7.00
N PRO A 81 -8.13 3.13 -6.16
CA PRO A 81 -9.49 3.68 -6.20
C PRO A 81 -9.52 5.20 -6.05
N TYR A 82 -10.40 5.88 -6.79
CA TYR A 82 -10.53 7.35 -6.76
C TYR A 82 -10.60 7.97 -5.34
N PRO A 83 -11.36 7.41 -4.38
CA PRO A 83 -11.42 7.94 -3.02
C PRO A 83 -10.06 7.97 -2.30
N ASN A 84 -9.16 7.03 -2.58
CA ASN A 84 -7.83 7.00 -1.96
C ASN A 84 -6.99 8.23 -2.37
N TYR A 85 -7.16 8.72 -3.60
CA TYR A 85 -6.51 9.96 -4.05
C TYR A 85 -7.14 11.19 -3.41
N VAL A 86 -8.47 11.23 -3.27
CA VAL A 86 -9.18 12.32 -2.58
C VAL A 86 -8.74 12.43 -1.13
N ASN A 87 -8.57 11.30 -0.44
CA ASN A 87 -8.16 11.27 0.96
C ASN A 87 -6.70 11.73 1.16
N GLN A 88 -5.80 11.40 0.22
CA GLN A 88 -4.39 11.76 0.31
C GLN A 88 -4.10 13.20 -0.11
N PHE A 89 -4.78 13.71 -1.14
CA PHE A 89 -4.44 14.98 -1.78
C PHE A 89 -5.57 16.02 -1.75
N GLY A 90 -6.75 15.65 -1.27
CA GLY A 90 -7.96 16.47 -1.31
C GLY A 90 -8.70 16.37 -2.65
N PRO A 91 -9.99 16.77 -2.70
CA PRO A 91 -10.83 16.65 -3.90
C PRO A 91 -10.26 17.36 -5.13
N PHE A 92 -9.76 18.58 -4.94
CA PHE A 92 -9.23 19.41 -6.04
C PHE A 92 -8.05 18.74 -6.75
N TRP A 93 -7.03 18.29 -6.01
CA TRP A 93 -5.86 17.66 -6.62
C TRP A 93 -6.18 16.28 -7.19
N ALA A 94 -7.08 15.51 -6.56
CA ALA A 94 -7.56 14.26 -7.10
C ALA A 94 -8.25 14.44 -8.46
N ASP A 95 -9.06 15.49 -8.61
CA ASP A 95 -9.68 15.87 -9.88
C ASP A 95 -8.64 16.27 -10.94
N VAL A 96 -7.65 17.08 -10.56
CA VAL A 96 -6.55 17.48 -11.46
C VAL A 96 -5.76 16.26 -11.93
N PHE A 97 -5.40 15.35 -11.02
CA PHE A 97 -4.67 14.13 -11.35
C PHE A 97 -5.46 13.24 -12.30
N ARG A 98 -6.77 13.08 -12.04
CA ARG A 98 -7.68 12.35 -12.91
C ARG A 98 -7.80 12.98 -14.29
N ALA A 99 -7.95 14.30 -14.39
CA ALA A 99 -8.04 15.02 -15.65
C ALA A 99 -6.76 14.88 -16.50
N LEU A 100 -5.60 14.85 -15.84
CA LEU A 100 -4.30 14.64 -16.48
C LEU A 100 -3.93 13.15 -16.69
N THR A 101 -4.78 12.21 -16.28
CA THR A 101 -4.53 10.75 -16.32
C THR A 101 -3.27 10.30 -15.56
N LEU A 102 -2.86 11.04 -14.53
CA LEU A 102 -1.69 10.72 -13.70
C LEU A 102 -1.82 9.43 -12.84
N PRO A 103 -3.01 9.05 -12.34
CA PRO A 103 -3.22 7.77 -11.66
C PRO A 103 -2.88 6.54 -12.51
N THR A 104 -2.84 6.73 -13.83
CA THR A 104 -2.54 5.69 -14.82
C THR A 104 -1.53 6.24 -15.84
N VAL A 105 -0.46 6.89 -15.36
CA VAL A 105 0.45 7.66 -16.23
C VAL A 105 1.13 6.81 -17.29
N TYR A 106 1.54 5.59 -16.95
CA TYR A 106 2.26 4.68 -17.85
C TYR A 106 1.40 4.19 -19.01
N SER A 107 0.09 4.26 -18.87
CA SER A 107 -0.88 3.90 -19.91
C SER A 107 -1.68 5.09 -20.44
N ALA A 108 -1.31 6.31 -20.04
CA ALA A 108 -1.91 7.53 -20.55
C ALA A 108 -1.55 7.72 -22.02
N TRP A 109 -2.53 8.13 -22.84
CA TRP A 109 -2.35 8.29 -24.29
C TRP A 109 -1.19 9.24 -24.64
N TRP A 110 -1.00 10.31 -23.85
CA TRP A 110 0.06 11.29 -24.08
C TRP A 110 1.44 10.70 -23.76
N PHE A 111 1.55 9.88 -22.73
CA PHE A 111 2.81 9.22 -22.35
C PHE A 111 3.23 8.23 -23.43
N LEU A 112 2.28 7.42 -23.89
CA LEU A 112 2.47 6.45 -24.97
C LEU A 112 2.84 7.12 -26.30
N LEU A 113 2.27 8.29 -26.60
CA LEU A 113 2.60 9.07 -27.79
C LEU A 113 4.03 9.62 -27.73
N ILE A 114 4.47 10.14 -26.58
CA ILE A 114 5.86 10.61 -26.38
C ILE A 114 6.83 9.43 -26.48
N LEU A 115 6.50 8.29 -25.87
CA LEU A 115 7.29 7.06 -25.94
C LEU A 115 7.41 6.53 -27.38
N ALA A 116 6.31 6.51 -28.13
CA ALA A 116 6.29 6.12 -29.53
C ALA A 116 7.19 7.04 -30.38
N PHE A 117 7.12 8.35 -30.18
CA PHE A 117 8.02 9.28 -30.88
C PHE A 117 9.48 9.08 -30.50
N LEU A 118 9.79 8.77 -29.24
CA LEU A 118 11.15 8.45 -28.81
C LEU A 118 11.65 7.18 -29.51
N VAL A 119 10.85 6.12 -29.57
CA VAL A 119 11.19 4.86 -30.25
C VAL A 119 11.43 5.09 -31.74
N VAL A 120 10.56 5.83 -32.41
CA VAL A 120 10.73 6.17 -33.84
C VAL A 120 12.01 6.98 -34.05
N SER A 121 12.24 8.01 -33.23
CA SER A 121 13.41 8.88 -33.34
C SER A 121 14.72 8.14 -33.14
N THR A 122 14.81 7.34 -32.08
CA THR A 122 16.01 6.53 -31.77
C THR A 122 16.25 5.44 -32.81
N SER A 123 15.18 4.81 -33.32
CA SER A 123 15.27 3.85 -34.43
C SER A 123 15.82 4.50 -35.71
N LEU A 124 15.34 5.70 -36.07
CA LEU A 124 15.86 6.45 -37.21
C LEU A 124 17.34 6.84 -37.03
N CYS A 125 17.76 7.17 -35.80
CA CYS A 125 19.16 7.41 -35.47
C CYS A 125 20.04 6.16 -35.68
N ILE A 126 19.56 4.99 -35.26
CA ILE A 126 20.25 3.70 -35.48
C ILE A 126 20.37 3.43 -36.98
N VAL A 127 19.26 3.48 -37.73
CA VAL A 127 19.23 3.20 -39.17
C VAL A 127 20.15 4.14 -39.96
N ARG A 128 20.24 5.42 -39.56
CA ARG A 128 21.10 6.42 -40.21
C ARG A 128 22.59 6.19 -39.95
N ASN A 129 22.95 5.93 -38.70
CA ASN A 129 24.34 6.01 -38.25
C ASN A 129 25.03 4.63 -38.20
N ALA A 130 24.30 3.56 -37.86
CA ALA A 130 24.87 2.24 -37.70
C ALA A 130 25.57 1.72 -38.97
N PRO A 131 25.00 1.84 -40.19
CA PRO A 131 25.65 1.34 -41.40
C PRO A 131 26.98 2.06 -41.69
N LYS A 132 27.02 3.38 -41.51
CA LYS A 132 28.22 4.20 -41.71
C LYS A 132 29.30 3.86 -40.68
N MET A 133 28.93 3.72 -39.42
CA MET A 133 29.85 3.37 -38.35
C MET A 133 30.44 1.97 -38.55
N LEU A 134 29.62 1.00 -38.98
CA LEU A 134 30.07 -0.36 -39.32
C LEU A 134 30.97 -0.37 -40.57
N ALA A 135 30.68 0.45 -41.57
CA ALA A 135 31.54 0.61 -42.74
C ALA A 135 32.91 1.20 -42.34
N ASP A 136 32.95 2.29 -41.58
CA ASP A 136 34.19 2.90 -41.09
C ASP A 136 35.04 1.95 -40.22
N MET A 137 34.40 1.02 -39.51
CA MET A 137 35.12 0.00 -38.75
C MET A 137 35.93 -0.93 -39.67
N ARG A 138 35.47 -1.13 -40.90
CA ARG A 138 36.09 -1.99 -41.92
C ARG A 138 37.04 -1.24 -42.86
N VAL A 139 36.84 0.07 -43.05
CA VAL A 139 37.67 0.92 -43.94
C VAL A 139 39.08 1.15 -43.37
N TRP A 140 40.07 1.06 -44.27
CA TRP A 140 41.47 1.41 -44.05
C TRP A 140 41.79 2.75 -44.73
N ARG A 141 42.72 3.53 -44.17
CA ARG A 141 43.09 4.85 -44.74
C ARG A 141 44.17 4.69 -45.81
N GLU A 142 43.76 4.28 -46.99
CA GLU A 142 44.68 3.88 -48.08
C GLU A 142 45.15 5.06 -48.93
N HIS A 143 44.63 6.28 -48.72
CA HIS A 143 44.83 7.45 -49.61
C HIS A 143 45.40 8.68 -48.88
N VAL A 144 46.35 8.47 -47.97
CA VAL A 144 47.07 9.58 -47.31
C VAL A 144 48.25 10.01 -48.19
N ARG A 145 48.34 11.31 -48.50
CA ARG A 145 49.48 11.92 -49.22
C ARG A 145 50.63 12.21 -48.26
N GLU A 146 51.87 12.17 -48.74
CA GLU A 146 53.07 12.43 -47.93
C GLU A 146 53.04 13.79 -47.22
N GLY A 147 52.65 14.86 -47.94
CA GLY A 147 52.50 16.19 -47.33
C GLY A 147 51.46 16.24 -46.20
N SER A 148 50.45 15.37 -46.23
CA SER A 148 49.47 15.22 -45.14
C SER A 148 50.05 14.46 -43.95
N LEU A 149 51.00 13.53 -44.17
CA LEU A 149 51.71 12.84 -43.09
C LEU A 149 52.58 13.82 -42.30
N ARG A 150 53.29 14.70 -43.01
CA ARG A 150 54.08 15.80 -42.42
C ARG A 150 53.24 16.84 -41.67
N ALA A 151 51.95 16.92 -41.94
CA ALA A 151 51.04 17.82 -41.25
C ALA A 151 50.50 17.26 -39.91
N PHE A 152 50.73 15.98 -39.58
CA PHE A 152 50.30 15.44 -38.29
C PHE A 152 51.12 16.03 -37.12
N HIS A 153 50.44 16.16 -35.98
CA HIS A 153 51.03 16.61 -34.72
C HIS A 153 52.07 15.63 -34.18
N HIS A 154 51.76 14.33 -34.21
CA HIS A 154 52.70 13.28 -33.85
C HIS A 154 53.29 12.71 -35.13
N LYS A 155 54.49 13.15 -35.43
CA LYS A 155 55.29 12.68 -36.56
C LYS A 155 56.75 12.60 -36.16
N ASP A 156 57.47 11.72 -36.81
CA ASP A 156 58.91 11.60 -36.70
C ASP A 156 59.44 11.12 -38.06
N GLU A 157 60.63 11.57 -38.42
CA GLU A 157 61.29 11.22 -39.68
C GLU A 157 62.74 10.84 -39.37
N PHE A 158 63.17 9.67 -39.86
CA PHE A 158 64.52 9.16 -39.62
C PHE A 158 65.01 8.39 -40.84
N ASP A 159 66.31 8.45 -41.06
CA ASP A 159 66.99 7.65 -42.09
C ASP A 159 67.31 6.26 -41.56
N ALA A 160 67.12 5.24 -42.41
CA ALA A 160 67.43 3.85 -42.09
C ALA A 160 68.44 3.30 -43.10
N PRO A 161 69.59 2.75 -42.66
CA PRO A 161 70.65 2.25 -43.55
C PRO A 161 70.33 0.85 -44.13
N THR A 162 69.05 0.54 -44.33
CA THR A 162 68.55 -0.78 -44.73
C THR A 162 67.49 -0.64 -45.81
N GLU A 163 67.34 -1.64 -46.66
CA GLU A 163 66.34 -1.65 -47.73
C GLU A 163 64.91 -1.43 -47.22
N ALA A 164 64.09 -0.72 -48.00
CA ALA A 164 62.72 -0.36 -47.63
C ALA A 164 61.84 -1.57 -47.27
N ALA A 165 62.08 -2.73 -47.90
CA ALA A 165 61.37 -3.97 -47.60
C ALA A 165 61.67 -4.50 -46.19
N ALA A 166 62.94 -4.47 -45.77
CA ALA A 166 63.36 -4.90 -44.43
C ALA A 166 62.82 -3.97 -43.34
N VAL A 167 62.83 -2.65 -43.60
CA VAL A 167 62.25 -1.64 -42.69
C VAL A 167 60.74 -1.85 -42.54
N THR A 168 60.03 -2.07 -43.66
CA THR A 168 58.59 -2.33 -43.67
C THR A 168 58.22 -3.58 -42.86
N ALA A 169 58.97 -4.68 -43.03
CA ALA A 169 58.76 -5.91 -42.29
C ALA A 169 58.98 -5.73 -40.78
N ARG A 170 60.04 -5.00 -40.39
CA ARG A 170 60.35 -4.72 -38.97
C ARG A 170 59.28 -3.84 -38.31
N LEU A 171 58.82 -2.80 -39.00
CA LEU A 171 57.75 -1.93 -38.51
C LEU A 171 56.41 -2.68 -38.41
N ALA A 172 56.12 -3.55 -39.37
CA ALA A 172 54.94 -4.41 -39.32
C ALA A 172 54.98 -5.37 -38.12
N ALA A 173 56.11 -6.04 -37.88
CA ALA A 173 56.29 -6.92 -36.73
C ALA A 173 56.17 -6.17 -35.40
N LEU A 174 56.76 -4.97 -35.29
CA LEU A 174 56.69 -4.15 -34.08
C LEU A 174 55.25 -3.74 -33.75
N ALA A 175 54.49 -3.26 -34.74
CA ALA A 175 53.11 -2.84 -34.51
C ALA A 175 52.18 -4.04 -34.30
N GLN A 176 52.42 -5.20 -34.92
CA GLN A 176 51.69 -6.44 -34.61
C GLN A 176 51.93 -6.90 -33.17
N ASN A 177 53.18 -6.87 -32.70
CA ASN A 177 53.53 -7.21 -31.31
C ASN A 177 52.88 -6.27 -30.29
N ARG A 178 52.56 -5.03 -30.69
CA ARG A 178 51.79 -4.07 -29.87
C ARG A 178 50.27 -4.17 -30.05
N GLY A 179 49.77 -5.19 -30.75
CA GLY A 179 48.34 -5.46 -30.90
C GLY A 179 47.62 -4.65 -31.99
N PHE A 180 48.36 -3.99 -32.88
CA PHE A 180 47.77 -3.29 -34.03
C PHE A 180 47.53 -4.25 -35.20
N ARG A 181 46.41 -4.07 -35.89
CA ARG A 181 46.19 -4.67 -37.22
C ARG A 181 46.86 -3.79 -38.25
N ILE A 182 47.58 -4.37 -39.21
CA ILE A 182 48.40 -3.62 -40.16
C ILE A 182 48.03 -3.98 -41.59
N ARG A 183 48.05 -2.99 -42.48
CA ARG A 183 48.08 -3.16 -43.94
C ARG A 183 49.11 -2.23 -44.56
N ALA A 184 49.93 -2.77 -45.45
CA ALA A 184 50.91 -2.03 -46.23
C ALA A 184 50.43 -1.90 -47.69
N PHE A 185 50.64 -0.73 -48.29
CA PHE A 185 50.25 -0.43 -49.66
C PHE A 185 51.46 0.14 -50.41
N ALA A 186 51.77 -0.44 -51.58
CA ALA A 186 52.77 0.13 -52.48
C ALA A 186 52.25 1.45 -53.09
N ARG A 187 53.14 2.40 -53.33
CA ARG A 187 52.85 3.71 -53.95
C ARG A 187 53.74 3.94 -55.17
N ASP A 188 53.27 4.84 -56.03
CA ASP A 188 54.04 5.32 -57.18
C ASP A 188 55.35 5.98 -56.70
N GLY A 189 56.45 5.73 -57.41
CA GLY A 189 57.78 6.23 -57.05
C GLY A 189 58.53 5.39 -56.01
N GLY A 190 58.08 4.16 -55.71
CA GLY A 190 58.81 3.21 -54.85
C GLY A 190 58.56 3.38 -53.34
N ALA A 191 57.66 4.28 -52.94
CA ALA A 191 57.29 4.47 -51.54
C ALA A 191 56.30 3.39 -51.05
N THR A 192 56.30 3.11 -49.74
CA THR A 192 55.35 2.17 -49.10
C THR A 192 54.61 2.87 -47.97
N LEU A 193 53.27 2.86 -48.02
CA LEU A 193 52.42 3.37 -46.95
C LEU A 193 52.01 2.24 -46.01
N ILE A 194 52.37 2.33 -44.73
CA ILE A 194 51.93 1.41 -43.69
C ILE A 194 50.81 2.06 -42.89
N THR A 195 49.70 1.35 -42.75
CA THR A 195 48.57 1.76 -41.89
C THR A 195 48.40 0.75 -40.77
N ALA A 196 48.33 1.24 -39.53
CA ALA A 196 48.13 0.43 -38.34
C ALA A 196 46.87 0.91 -37.59
N LYS A 197 45.98 -0.01 -37.22
CA LYS A 197 44.71 0.28 -36.52
C LYS A 197 44.55 -0.60 -35.28
N ALA A 198 44.20 0.02 -34.16
CA ALA A 198 43.77 -0.65 -32.94
C ALA A 198 42.38 -0.15 -32.53
N GLY A 199 41.60 -0.99 -31.84
CA GLY A 199 40.39 -0.56 -31.12
C GLY A 199 39.17 -0.15 -31.97
N ALA A 200 38.83 -0.87 -33.04
CA ALA A 200 37.65 -0.55 -33.87
C ALA A 200 36.28 -0.78 -33.18
N GLY A 201 36.24 -1.53 -32.07
CA GLY A 201 35.01 -1.95 -31.40
C GLY A 201 34.24 -0.85 -30.66
N ASN A 202 34.88 0.28 -30.34
CA ASN A 202 34.25 1.39 -29.60
C ASN A 202 32.99 1.96 -30.29
N LYS A 203 32.93 1.88 -31.62
CA LYS A 203 31.78 2.33 -32.43
C LYS A 203 30.53 1.47 -32.23
N ILE A 204 30.66 0.22 -31.80
CA ILE A 204 29.53 -0.69 -31.55
C ILE A 204 28.73 -0.24 -30.31
N GLY A 205 29.40 0.36 -29.32
CA GLY A 205 28.76 0.81 -28.08
C GLY A 205 27.59 1.79 -28.31
N TYR A 206 27.73 2.70 -29.27
CA TYR A 206 26.65 3.61 -29.68
C TYR A 206 25.41 2.84 -30.17
N VAL A 207 25.61 1.86 -31.06
CA VAL A 207 24.53 1.08 -31.67
C VAL A 207 23.83 0.23 -30.61
N LEU A 208 24.60 -0.43 -29.73
CA LEU A 208 24.04 -1.24 -28.65
C LEU A 208 23.24 -0.40 -27.66
N ALA A 209 23.73 0.77 -27.26
CA ALA A 209 23.04 1.64 -26.31
C ALA A 209 21.68 2.12 -26.85
N HIS A 210 21.63 2.56 -28.13
CA HIS A 210 20.38 3.01 -28.73
C HIS A 210 19.42 1.85 -29.00
N ALA A 211 19.94 0.71 -29.44
CA ALA A 211 19.14 -0.49 -29.65
C ALA A 211 18.53 -0.98 -28.33
N ALA A 212 19.28 -0.94 -27.22
CA ALA A 212 18.76 -1.30 -25.90
C ALA A 212 17.57 -0.41 -25.50
N ILE A 213 17.67 0.92 -25.69
CA ILE A 213 16.56 1.84 -25.41
C ILE A 213 15.33 1.45 -26.24
N VAL A 214 15.49 1.23 -27.54
CA VAL A 214 14.38 0.83 -28.43
C VAL A 214 13.75 -0.49 -27.96
N ILE A 215 14.56 -1.50 -27.67
CA ILE A 215 14.09 -2.82 -27.21
C ILE A 215 13.34 -2.71 -25.87
N ILE A 216 13.87 -1.96 -24.90
CA ILE A 216 13.24 -1.76 -23.59
C ILE A 216 11.90 -1.03 -23.75
N CYS A 217 11.86 0.05 -24.54
CA CYS A 217 10.63 0.80 -24.78
C CYS A 217 9.57 -0.02 -25.52
N ILE A 218 9.96 -0.83 -26.52
CA ILE A 218 9.05 -1.76 -27.18
C ILE A 218 8.55 -2.83 -26.20
N GLY A 219 9.43 -3.37 -25.36
CA GLY A 219 9.04 -4.32 -24.31
C GLY A 219 8.00 -3.74 -23.36
N GLY A 220 8.17 -2.49 -22.91
CA GLY A 220 7.18 -1.79 -22.08
C GLY A 220 5.86 -1.49 -22.81
N LEU A 221 5.90 -1.20 -24.11
CA LEU A 221 4.69 -1.03 -24.95
C LEU A 221 3.93 -2.34 -25.16
N LEU A 222 4.63 -3.46 -25.19
CA LEU A 222 4.05 -4.80 -25.33
C LEU A 222 3.58 -5.40 -24.01
N ASP A 223 3.77 -4.70 -22.88
CA ASP A 223 3.21 -5.12 -21.60
C ASP A 223 1.68 -5.24 -21.69
N GLY A 224 1.10 -6.15 -20.90
CA GLY A 224 -0.27 -6.66 -21.10
C GLY A 224 -1.35 -5.56 -21.15
N ASP A 225 -1.14 -4.42 -20.51
CA ASP A 225 -2.11 -3.32 -20.45
C ASP A 225 -2.41 -2.67 -21.82
N MET A 226 -1.39 -2.49 -22.68
CA MET A 226 -1.59 -1.86 -24.00
C MET A 226 -2.43 -2.74 -24.92
N MET A 227 -2.12 -4.03 -24.97
CA MET A 227 -2.83 -4.95 -25.86
C MET A 227 -4.29 -5.14 -25.43
N ILE A 228 -4.54 -5.12 -24.12
CA ILE A 228 -5.90 -5.11 -23.58
C ILE A 228 -6.62 -3.82 -23.97
N ARG A 229 -5.98 -2.66 -23.85
CA ARG A 229 -6.58 -1.37 -24.29
C ARG A 229 -6.86 -1.33 -25.78
N LEU A 230 -6.00 -1.90 -26.61
CA LEU A 230 -6.25 -2.03 -28.05
C LEU A 230 -7.53 -2.84 -28.31
N GLN A 231 -7.74 -3.92 -27.57
CA GLN A 231 -8.98 -4.71 -27.61
C GLN A 231 -10.19 -3.93 -27.04
N MET A 232 -9.99 -3.03 -26.09
CA MET A 232 -11.07 -2.15 -25.61
C MET A 232 -11.46 -1.08 -26.64
N TRP A 233 -10.47 -0.45 -27.30
CA TRP A 233 -10.69 0.59 -28.29
C TRP A 233 -11.25 0.07 -29.61
N PHE A 234 -10.74 -1.07 -30.09
CA PHE A 234 -11.06 -1.61 -31.42
C PHE A 234 -11.80 -2.94 -31.38
N GLY A 235 -11.77 -3.67 -30.26
CA GLY A 235 -12.35 -5.02 -30.11
C GLY A 235 -13.66 -5.06 -29.31
N GLY A 236 -14.27 -3.90 -29.01
CA GLY A 236 -15.58 -3.81 -28.35
C GLY A 236 -15.59 -4.32 -26.90
N LYS A 237 -14.42 -4.40 -26.24
CA LYS A 237 -14.32 -4.83 -24.84
C LYS A 237 -14.57 -3.68 -23.88
N SER A 238 -15.34 -3.91 -22.82
CA SER A 238 -15.66 -2.89 -21.82
C SER A 238 -15.49 -3.44 -20.41
N PRO A 239 -15.07 -2.61 -19.43
CA PRO A 239 -14.91 -3.06 -18.05
C PRO A 239 -16.27 -3.14 -17.34
N ILE A 240 -16.41 -4.12 -16.46
CA ILE A 240 -17.58 -4.29 -15.59
C ILE A 240 -17.54 -3.20 -14.52
N LYS A 241 -18.69 -2.57 -14.26
CA LYS A 241 -18.86 -1.61 -13.16
C LYS A 241 -19.77 -2.23 -12.10
N GLY A 242 -19.27 -2.40 -10.88
CA GLY A 242 -20.02 -2.96 -9.74
C GLY A 242 -19.83 -4.47 -9.52
N ASN A 243 -20.58 -5.03 -8.57
CA ASN A 243 -20.45 -6.42 -8.12
C ASN A 243 -21.31 -7.38 -8.97
N ALA A 244 -20.97 -7.54 -10.25
CA ALA A 244 -21.65 -8.52 -11.11
C ALA A 244 -21.19 -9.95 -10.77
N VAL A 245 -22.15 -10.88 -10.69
CA VAL A 245 -21.86 -12.31 -10.48
C VAL A 245 -21.16 -12.86 -11.73
N ILE A 246 -20.06 -13.60 -11.55
CA ILE A 246 -19.19 -14.06 -12.65
C ILE A 246 -19.94 -14.86 -13.74
N SER A 247 -20.99 -15.58 -13.37
CA SER A 247 -21.83 -16.35 -14.30
C SER A 247 -22.74 -15.50 -15.21
N GLN A 248 -22.96 -14.22 -14.89
CA GLN A 248 -23.80 -13.29 -15.65
C GLN A 248 -22.99 -12.30 -16.49
N ILE A 249 -21.66 -12.47 -16.54
CA ILE A 249 -20.77 -11.57 -17.28
C ILE A 249 -20.79 -11.91 -18.78
N GLY A 250 -21.29 -10.98 -19.58
CA GLY A 250 -21.34 -11.10 -21.04
C GLY A 250 -19.95 -11.15 -21.71
N PRO A 251 -19.87 -11.65 -22.96
CA PRO A 251 -18.61 -11.78 -23.71
C PRO A 251 -17.88 -10.45 -23.98
N GLU A 252 -18.56 -9.32 -23.93
CA GLU A 252 -18.02 -7.96 -24.01
C GLU A 252 -17.10 -7.60 -22.85
N HIS A 253 -17.20 -8.31 -21.73
CA HIS A 253 -16.40 -8.12 -20.52
C HIS A 253 -15.32 -9.19 -20.34
N ARG A 254 -15.24 -10.16 -21.28
CA ARG A 254 -14.29 -11.29 -21.24
C ARG A 254 -13.24 -11.17 -22.33
N LEU A 255 -11.97 -11.33 -21.96
CA LEU A 255 -10.84 -11.44 -22.86
C LEU A 255 -10.69 -12.87 -23.35
N PRO A 256 -10.37 -13.07 -24.64
CA PRO A 256 -10.20 -14.40 -25.21
C PRO A 256 -8.97 -15.10 -24.62
N VAL A 257 -8.98 -16.43 -24.62
CA VAL A 257 -7.84 -17.27 -24.18
C VAL A 257 -6.57 -16.98 -24.98
N SER A 258 -6.70 -16.56 -26.24
CA SER A 258 -5.59 -16.20 -27.13
C SER A 258 -5.02 -14.80 -26.90
N ASN A 259 -5.37 -14.15 -25.79
CA ASN A 259 -4.85 -12.83 -25.45
C ASN A 259 -3.32 -12.93 -25.22
N PRO A 260 -2.49 -12.18 -25.98
CA PRO A 260 -1.04 -12.40 -25.98
C PRO A 260 -0.33 -11.97 -24.68
N GLY A 261 -1.01 -11.22 -23.81
CA GLY A 261 -0.47 -10.84 -22.50
C GLY A 261 -1.54 -10.26 -21.59
N PHE A 262 -1.45 -10.61 -20.31
CA PHE A 262 -2.29 -10.04 -19.25
C PHE A 262 -1.62 -10.16 -17.89
N ARG A 263 -2.11 -9.35 -16.94
CA ARG A 263 -1.83 -9.49 -15.52
C ARG A 263 -3.14 -9.40 -14.75
N GLY A 264 -3.51 -10.47 -14.07
CA GLY A 264 -4.74 -10.56 -13.30
C GLY A 264 -4.55 -11.35 -12.03
N ASN A 265 -5.54 -11.29 -11.15
CA ASN A 265 -5.59 -12.03 -9.89
C ASN A 265 -6.72 -13.05 -9.94
N ALA A 266 -6.55 -14.19 -9.28
CA ALA A 266 -7.62 -15.17 -9.09
C ALA A 266 -7.68 -15.56 -7.62
N PHE A 267 -8.88 -15.48 -7.03
CA PHE A 267 -9.13 -15.93 -5.66
C PHE A 267 -9.49 -17.40 -5.69
N VAL A 268 -8.71 -18.24 -5.00
CA VAL A 268 -8.90 -19.70 -5.01
C VAL A 268 -8.92 -20.21 -3.57
N PRO A 269 -10.11 -20.42 -2.99
CA PRO A 269 -10.24 -21.11 -1.71
C PRO A 269 -9.63 -22.51 -1.74
N GLU A 270 -9.17 -23.00 -0.59
CA GLU A 270 -8.73 -24.41 -0.48
C GLU A 270 -9.87 -25.35 -0.86
N GLY A 271 -9.57 -26.34 -1.71
CA GLY A 271 -10.54 -27.28 -2.27
C GLY A 271 -11.35 -26.72 -3.46
N ALA A 272 -11.28 -25.42 -3.75
CA ALA A 272 -11.99 -24.82 -4.87
C ALA A 272 -11.16 -24.82 -6.16
N THR A 273 -11.85 -24.68 -7.29
CA THR A 273 -11.27 -24.62 -8.64
C THR A 273 -11.65 -23.31 -9.32
N VAL A 274 -10.67 -22.62 -9.91
CA VAL A 274 -10.89 -21.43 -10.74
C VAL A 274 -10.37 -21.67 -12.15
N GLY A 275 -10.94 -21.02 -13.16
CA GLY A 275 -10.39 -21.04 -14.53
C GLY A 275 -10.47 -19.70 -15.24
N THR A 276 -10.51 -18.63 -14.44
CA THR A 276 -10.61 -17.25 -14.88
C THR A 276 -9.73 -16.38 -13.98
N ALA A 277 -9.12 -15.35 -14.55
CA ALA A 277 -8.43 -14.30 -13.81
C ALA A 277 -9.19 -12.97 -13.93
N ILE A 278 -9.14 -12.15 -12.89
CA ILE A 278 -9.76 -10.83 -12.82
C ILE A 278 -8.67 -9.76 -13.02
N LEU A 279 -8.90 -8.86 -13.97
CA LEU A 279 -8.00 -7.78 -14.32
C LEU A 279 -8.65 -6.46 -13.92
N ASN A 280 -8.01 -5.71 -13.03
CA ASN A 280 -8.51 -4.41 -12.59
C ASN A 280 -8.09 -3.33 -13.60
N ILE A 281 -9.05 -2.61 -14.17
CA ILE A 281 -8.82 -1.55 -15.16
C ILE A 281 -9.61 -0.30 -14.75
N GLY A 282 -8.91 0.70 -14.20
CA GLY A 282 -9.52 1.90 -13.64
C GLY A 282 -10.51 1.55 -12.53
N ASP A 283 -11.74 2.05 -12.63
CA ASP A 283 -12.83 1.80 -11.66
C ASP A 283 -13.63 0.51 -11.94
N GLY A 284 -13.16 -0.36 -12.84
CA GLY A 284 -13.86 -1.59 -13.23
C GLY A 284 -12.94 -2.79 -13.43
N ALA A 285 -13.51 -3.90 -13.90
CA ALA A 285 -12.76 -5.14 -14.11
C ALA A 285 -13.06 -5.82 -15.45
N LEU A 286 -12.06 -6.50 -16.02
CA LEU A 286 -12.21 -7.44 -17.12
C LEU A 286 -11.92 -8.87 -16.64
N ILE A 287 -12.55 -9.85 -17.26
CA ILE A 287 -12.30 -11.27 -16.98
C ILE A 287 -11.42 -11.85 -18.07
N GLN A 288 -10.36 -12.56 -17.70
CA GLN A 288 -9.55 -13.35 -18.62
C GLN A 288 -9.88 -14.83 -18.43
N ASP A 289 -10.37 -15.48 -19.48
CA ASP A 289 -10.52 -16.93 -19.49
C ASP A 289 -9.15 -17.61 -19.66
N LEU A 290 -8.90 -18.64 -18.84
CA LEU A 290 -7.64 -19.39 -18.85
C LEU A 290 -7.79 -20.68 -19.69
N PRO A 291 -6.70 -21.15 -20.35
CA PRO A 291 -6.71 -22.42 -21.07
C PRO A 291 -6.69 -23.64 -20.13
N PHE A 292 -6.55 -23.42 -18.83
CA PHE A 292 -6.54 -24.42 -17.78
C PHE A 292 -7.40 -23.96 -16.59
N SER A 293 -7.69 -24.87 -15.67
CA SER A 293 -8.18 -24.53 -14.34
C SER A 293 -7.11 -24.79 -13.28
N VAL A 294 -7.15 -24.01 -12.20
CA VAL A 294 -6.26 -24.14 -11.03
C VAL A 294 -7.13 -24.54 -9.84
N THR A 295 -6.76 -25.65 -9.21
CA THR A 295 -7.36 -26.11 -7.96
C THR A 295 -6.36 -25.90 -6.84
N LEU A 296 -6.73 -25.23 -5.75
CA LEU A 296 -5.88 -25.14 -4.57
C LEU A 296 -6.11 -26.36 -3.68
N LYS A 297 -5.11 -27.24 -3.53
CA LYS A 297 -5.20 -28.37 -2.60
C LYS A 297 -4.99 -27.94 -1.16
N LYS A 298 -3.94 -27.13 -0.95
CA LYS A 298 -3.52 -26.69 0.38
C LYS A 298 -2.66 -25.44 0.29
N PHE A 299 -2.90 -24.51 1.18
CA PHE A 299 -2.03 -23.39 1.48
C PHE A 299 -1.25 -23.67 2.76
N THR A 300 0.05 -23.42 2.73
CA THR A 300 0.96 -23.65 3.87
C THR A 300 1.68 -22.37 4.22
N VAL A 301 1.61 -21.99 5.50
CA VAL A 301 2.41 -20.91 6.08
C VAL A 301 3.34 -21.48 7.14
N GLU A 302 4.65 -21.38 6.93
CA GLU A 302 5.65 -21.68 7.97
C GLU A 302 6.08 -20.39 8.65
N HIS A 303 6.27 -20.41 9.96
CA HIS A 303 6.80 -19.29 10.73
C HIS A 303 8.10 -19.71 11.43
N TYR A 304 8.99 -18.76 11.66
CA TYR A 304 10.10 -18.93 12.61
C TYR A 304 9.57 -18.97 14.04
N SER A 305 10.40 -19.40 15.00
CA SER A 305 10.07 -19.38 16.43
C SER A 305 9.74 -17.97 16.96
N THR A 306 10.21 -16.93 16.27
CA THR A 306 9.92 -15.51 16.53
C THR A 306 8.54 -15.08 16.04
N GLY A 307 7.78 -15.95 15.37
CA GLY A 307 6.50 -15.62 14.72
C GLY A 307 6.63 -14.99 13.34
N MET A 308 7.84 -14.65 12.86
CA MET A 308 8.00 -14.10 11.52
C MET A 308 7.69 -15.16 10.44
N PRO A 309 6.93 -14.85 9.38
CA PRO A 309 6.68 -15.79 8.29
C PRO A 309 7.98 -16.19 7.58
N LYS A 310 8.16 -17.49 7.39
CA LYS A 310 9.30 -18.14 6.72
C LYS A 310 8.95 -18.56 5.30
N LEU A 311 7.75 -19.09 5.08
CA LEU A 311 7.33 -19.63 3.79
C LEU A 311 5.84 -19.43 3.60
N PHE A 312 5.45 -19.00 2.41
CA PHE A 312 4.08 -19.10 1.91
C PHE A 312 4.11 -19.98 0.66
N ALA A 313 3.41 -21.11 0.70
CA ALA A 313 3.37 -22.08 -0.39
C ALA A 313 1.93 -22.51 -0.68
N SER A 314 1.60 -22.63 -1.96
CA SER A 314 0.31 -23.13 -2.45
C SER A 314 0.55 -24.40 -3.23
N ASP A 315 0.07 -25.53 -2.73
CA ASP A 315 0.06 -26.79 -3.47
C ASP A 315 -1.19 -26.80 -4.37
N ILE A 316 -0.98 -26.77 -5.68
CA ILE A 316 -2.03 -26.60 -6.69
C ILE A 316 -2.08 -27.78 -7.66
N VAL A 317 -3.25 -28.00 -8.25
CA VAL A 317 -3.42 -28.85 -9.43
C VAL A 317 -3.85 -27.97 -10.60
N VAL A 318 -3.07 -28.01 -11.66
CA VAL A 318 -3.43 -27.38 -12.93
C VAL A 318 -4.06 -28.43 -13.84
N THR A 319 -5.31 -28.21 -14.23
CA THR A 319 -6.04 -29.10 -15.15
C THR A 319 -6.19 -28.43 -16.50
N ASP A 320 -5.59 -29.01 -17.54
CA ASP A 320 -5.71 -28.54 -18.91
C ASP A 320 -7.14 -28.70 -19.42
N ARG A 321 -7.77 -27.63 -19.93
CA ARG A 321 -9.16 -27.69 -20.40
C ARG A 321 -9.32 -28.41 -21.74
N ARG A 322 -8.26 -28.51 -22.54
CA ARG A 322 -8.28 -29.18 -23.85
C ARG A 322 -8.05 -30.66 -23.73
N THR A 323 -7.12 -31.07 -22.86
CA THR A 323 -6.68 -32.48 -22.75
C THR A 323 -7.18 -33.18 -21.49
N GLY A 324 -7.65 -32.42 -20.49
CA GLY A 324 -8.01 -32.96 -19.18
C GLY A 324 -6.80 -33.37 -18.32
N LYS A 325 -5.57 -33.18 -18.81
CA LYS A 325 -4.35 -33.54 -18.09
C LYS A 325 -4.22 -32.73 -16.80
N GLN A 326 -4.04 -33.42 -15.69
CA GLN A 326 -3.75 -32.80 -14.39
C GLN A 326 -2.26 -32.78 -14.13
N THR A 327 -1.76 -31.67 -13.61
CA THR A 327 -0.36 -31.48 -13.23
C THR A 327 -0.31 -30.91 -11.81
N ASP A 328 0.30 -31.65 -10.90
CA ASP A 328 0.59 -31.17 -9.55
C ASP A 328 1.76 -30.20 -9.57
N ALA A 329 1.61 -29.07 -8.86
CA ALA A 329 2.64 -28.06 -8.75
C ALA A 329 2.59 -27.37 -7.38
N ARG A 330 3.73 -26.81 -6.98
CA ARG A 330 3.85 -26.00 -5.77
C ARG A 330 4.32 -24.61 -6.14
N VAL A 331 3.54 -23.60 -5.77
CA VAL A 331 3.85 -22.19 -6.01
C VAL A 331 4.31 -21.57 -4.70
N GLU A 332 5.51 -20.99 -4.70
CA GLU A 332 6.08 -20.30 -3.53
C GLU A 332 6.33 -18.83 -3.86
N VAL A 333 6.48 -17.99 -2.84
CA VAL A 333 6.92 -16.60 -3.01
C VAL A 333 8.23 -16.58 -3.80
N ASN A 334 8.27 -15.77 -4.86
CA ASN A 334 9.38 -15.66 -5.82
C ASN A 334 9.69 -16.93 -6.63
N LYS A 335 8.89 -18.00 -6.54
CA LYS A 335 9.01 -19.21 -7.38
C LYS A 335 7.67 -19.50 -8.07
N PRO A 336 7.39 -18.83 -9.20
CA PRO A 336 6.15 -19.06 -9.94
C PRO A 336 6.13 -20.44 -10.61
N PHE A 337 4.93 -20.98 -10.79
CA PHE A 337 4.72 -22.11 -11.67
C PHE A 337 4.28 -21.63 -13.05
N VAL A 338 4.92 -22.13 -14.11
CA VAL A 338 4.61 -21.73 -15.49
C VAL A 338 3.91 -22.87 -16.21
N TYR A 339 2.73 -22.58 -16.76
CA TYR A 339 1.95 -23.51 -17.57
C TYR A 339 1.42 -22.79 -18.82
N ASP A 340 1.64 -23.37 -19.99
CA ASP A 340 1.18 -22.82 -21.29
C ASP A 340 1.54 -21.32 -21.49
N GLY A 341 2.77 -20.95 -21.11
CA GLY A 341 3.25 -19.56 -21.21
C GLY A 341 2.72 -18.61 -20.13
N ILE A 342 1.83 -19.07 -19.24
CA ILE A 342 1.25 -18.27 -18.15
C ILE A 342 1.98 -18.59 -16.84
N ALA A 343 2.53 -17.57 -16.20
CA ALA A 343 3.19 -17.68 -14.91
C ALA A 343 2.20 -17.40 -13.76
N ILE A 344 2.07 -18.36 -12.84
CA ILE A 344 1.20 -18.32 -11.66
C ILE A 344 2.06 -17.97 -10.45
N TYR A 345 1.73 -16.85 -9.81
CA TYR A 345 2.43 -16.35 -8.62
C TYR A 345 1.52 -16.44 -7.40
N GLN A 346 2.11 -16.75 -6.24
CA GLN A 346 1.47 -16.46 -4.96
C GLN A 346 1.68 -14.96 -4.68
N SER A 347 0.59 -14.21 -4.60
CA SER A 347 0.61 -12.75 -4.41
C SER A 347 -0.01 -12.29 -3.08
N SER A 348 -1.05 -12.99 -2.61
CA SER A 348 -1.72 -12.72 -1.34
C SER A 348 -2.34 -14.00 -0.77
N PHE A 349 -2.79 -13.93 0.48
CA PHE A 349 -3.61 -14.92 1.14
C PHE A 349 -4.63 -14.20 2.02
N GLU A 350 -5.82 -14.76 2.11
CA GLU A 350 -6.93 -14.29 2.94
C GLU A 350 -7.66 -15.53 3.45
N ASP A 351 -8.59 -15.37 4.39
CA ASP A 351 -9.43 -16.48 4.81
C ASP A 351 -10.38 -16.90 3.67
N GLY A 352 -10.28 -18.16 3.25
CA GLY A 352 -10.99 -18.71 2.10
C GLY A 352 -12.39 -19.26 2.39
N GLY A 353 -12.98 -18.97 3.56
CA GLY A 353 -14.30 -19.49 3.94
C GLY A 353 -14.29 -20.34 5.21
N SER A 354 -13.56 -19.91 6.24
CA SER A 354 -13.62 -20.52 7.56
C SER A 354 -15.05 -20.52 8.10
N ARG A 355 -15.47 -21.67 8.64
CA ARG A 355 -16.77 -21.83 9.30
C ARG A 355 -16.63 -21.44 10.77
N LEU A 356 -17.29 -20.36 11.15
CA LEU A 356 -17.23 -19.75 12.47
C LEU A 356 -18.45 -20.17 13.31
N LYS A 357 -18.21 -20.46 14.59
CA LYS A 357 -19.22 -20.58 15.63
C LYS A 357 -18.84 -19.64 16.75
N LEU A 358 -19.68 -18.63 17.00
CA LEU A 358 -19.39 -17.49 17.86
C LEU A 358 -20.51 -17.28 18.88
N ALA A 359 -20.18 -16.64 20.01
CA ALA A 359 -21.12 -16.26 21.04
C ALA A 359 -21.32 -14.73 21.00
N GLY A 360 -22.46 -14.29 20.48
CA GLY A 360 -22.81 -12.87 20.47
C GLY A 360 -23.30 -12.39 21.82
N PHE A 361 -22.88 -11.20 22.24
CA PHE A 361 -23.46 -10.46 23.36
C PHE A 361 -24.28 -9.28 22.83
N PRO A 362 -25.53 -9.08 23.28
CA PRO A 362 -26.26 -7.84 22.98
C PRO A 362 -25.47 -6.67 23.56
N MET A 363 -25.41 -5.50 22.93
CA MET A 363 -24.73 -4.30 23.50
C MET A 363 -25.69 -3.18 23.91
N ARG A 364 -27.00 -3.45 23.81
CA ARG A 364 -28.08 -2.57 24.24
C ARG A 364 -29.09 -3.35 25.08
N GLY A 365 -29.88 -2.61 25.85
CA GLY A 365 -30.88 -3.18 26.72
C GLY A 365 -30.29 -3.77 27.99
N ALA A 366 -31.19 -4.35 28.80
CA ALA A 366 -30.90 -4.88 30.12
C ALA A 366 -30.54 -6.38 30.12
N ASP A 367 -30.28 -6.98 28.96
CA ASP A 367 -29.89 -8.39 28.84
C ASP A 367 -28.36 -8.52 28.67
N ALA A 368 -27.79 -9.53 29.33
CA ALA A 368 -26.38 -9.91 29.26
C ALA A 368 -26.17 -11.33 28.72
N LYS A 369 -27.25 -12.07 28.41
CA LYS A 369 -27.16 -13.44 27.91
C LYS A 369 -26.60 -13.48 26.49
N THR A 370 -25.82 -14.52 26.22
CA THR A 370 -25.26 -14.76 24.90
C THR A 370 -26.31 -15.34 23.95
N PHE A 371 -26.10 -15.13 22.66
CA PHE A 371 -26.80 -15.82 21.59
C PHE A 371 -25.80 -16.51 20.66
N ALA A 372 -26.15 -17.67 20.12
CA ALA A 372 -25.30 -18.38 19.17
C ALA A 372 -25.35 -17.70 17.80
N LEU A 373 -24.18 -17.50 17.19
CA LEU A 373 -24.05 -17.04 15.81
C LEU A 373 -23.12 -17.99 15.06
N SER A 374 -23.50 -18.37 13.85
CA SER A 374 -22.66 -19.20 12.98
C SER A 374 -22.71 -18.65 11.57
N GLY A 375 -21.59 -18.73 10.88
CA GLY A 375 -21.48 -18.27 9.49
C GLY A 375 -20.14 -18.65 8.89
N THR A 376 -20.03 -18.42 7.59
CA THR A 376 -18.81 -18.66 6.83
C THR A 376 -18.18 -17.32 6.47
N VAL A 377 -16.85 -17.20 6.57
CA VAL A 377 -16.15 -16.01 6.06
C VAL A 377 -16.41 -15.86 4.56
N GLY A 378 -16.69 -14.63 4.13
CA GLY A 378 -17.12 -14.31 2.77
C GLY A 378 -18.63 -14.43 2.52
N GLU A 379 -19.41 -14.99 3.47
CA GLU A 379 -20.87 -15.13 3.36
C GLU A 379 -21.64 -14.15 4.27
N ASN A 380 -22.88 -13.88 3.88
CA ASN A 380 -23.82 -13.06 4.63
C ASN A 380 -24.70 -13.94 5.52
N THR A 381 -24.75 -13.61 6.80
CA THR A 381 -25.62 -14.26 7.80
C THR A 381 -26.63 -13.25 8.33
N ARG A 382 -27.92 -13.59 8.34
CA ARG A 382 -28.95 -12.73 8.92
C ARG A 382 -28.89 -12.81 10.45
N LEU A 383 -28.88 -11.65 11.10
CA LEU A 383 -28.96 -11.52 12.55
C LEU A 383 -30.27 -10.82 12.92
N ALA A 384 -31.21 -11.57 13.49
CA ALA A 384 -32.44 -11.02 14.03
C ALA A 384 -32.17 -10.47 15.45
N GLY A 385 -32.48 -9.19 15.69
CA GLY A 385 -32.27 -8.54 16.98
C GLY A 385 -33.45 -7.64 17.40
N PRO A 386 -33.55 -7.28 18.69
CA PRO A 386 -34.58 -6.35 19.17
C PRO A 386 -34.30 -4.94 18.61
N GLY A 387 -35.02 -4.57 17.55
CA GLY A 387 -35.04 -3.20 17.00
C GLY A 387 -34.59 -3.04 15.55
N ALA A 388 -33.93 -4.02 14.93
CA ALA A 388 -33.68 -4.08 13.48
C ALA A 388 -33.13 -5.46 13.06
N ASP A 389 -33.45 -5.87 11.82
CA ASP A 389 -32.76 -6.96 11.14
C ASP A 389 -31.41 -6.47 10.62
N TYR A 390 -30.33 -7.11 11.05
CA TYR A 390 -29.00 -6.84 10.55
C TYR A 390 -28.51 -7.98 9.66
N THR A 391 -27.62 -7.66 8.73
CA THR A 391 -26.84 -8.65 8.00
C THR A 391 -25.40 -8.59 8.49
N VAL A 392 -24.88 -9.73 8.96
CA VAL A 392 -23.48 -9.91 9.32
C VAL A 392 -22.76 -10.49 8.12
N GLU A 393 -21.77 -9.76 7.60
CA GLU A 393 -20.84 -10.22 6.57
C GLU A 393 -19.52 -10.53 7.27
N PHE A 394 -19.17 -11.80 7.45
CA PHE A 394 -17.86 -12.16 8.00
C PHE A 394 -16.81 -11.91 6.92
N THR A 395 -15.84 -11.03 7.18
CA THR A 395 -14.90 -10.58 6.15
C THR A 395 -13.53 -11.24 6.26
N ASP A 396 -13.09 -11.55 7.47
CA ASP A 396 -11.78 -12.17 7.69
C ASP A 396 -11.77 -12.94 9.01
N PHE A 397 -10.98 -14.01 9.06
CA PHE A 397 -10.66 -14.72 10.29
C PHE A 397 -9.15 -14.96 10.34
N ARG A 398 -8.54 -14.63 11.48
CA ARG A 398 -7.12 -14.85 11.69
C ARG A 398 -6.94 -15.67 12.95
N LEU A 399 -6.37 -16.85 12.82
CA LEU A 399 -6.07 -17.70 13.97
C LEU A 399 -4.97 -17.12 14.87
N MET A 400 -4.00 -16.42 14.27
CA MET A 400 -2.88 -15.80 14.97
C MET A 400 -2.70 -14.37 14.48
N ASN A 401 -2.52 -13.43 15.40
CA ASN A 401 -2.28 -12.03 15.10
C ASN A 401 -0.98 -11.62 15.79
N ILE A 402 0.03 -11.26 15.00
CA ILE A 402 1.36 -10.94 15.50
C ILE A 402 1.50 -9.43 15.50
N GLU A 403 1.33 -8.82 16.67
CA GLU A 403 1.29 -7.38 16.83
C GLU A 403 2.49 -6.89 17.64
N THR A 404 2.92 -5.65 17.37
CA THR A 404 3.88 -4.95 18.23
C THR A 404 3.11 -4.35 19.40
N ILE A 405 3.19 -4.97 20.59
CA ILE A 405 2.61 -4.37 21.80
C ILE A 405 3.57 -3.27 22.27
N THR A 406 3.52 -2.11 21.62
CA THR A 406 4.17 -0.90 22.15
C THR A 406 3.19 -0.14 23.05
N ASP A 407 3.70 0.13 24.25
CA ASP A 407 3.25 1.05 25.31
C ASP A 407 2.32 2.20 24.83
N ALA A 408 1.33 2.54 25.66
CA ALA A 408 0.05 3.22 25.43
C ALA A 408 0.05 4.62 24.75
N SER A 409 1.11 5.02 24.06
CA SER A 409 1.08 6.19 23.17
C SER A 409 0.51 5.78 21.82
N GLY A 410 -0.72 6.20 21.50
CA GLY A 410 -1.44 5.94 20.25
C GLY A 410 -0.78 6.51 18.98
N LYS A 411 0.49 6.18 18.73
CA LYS A 411 1.17 6.37 17.45
C LYS A 411 0.85 5.19 16.54
N GLN A 412 0.42 5.52 15.33
CA GLN A 412 0.24 4.59 14.21
C GLN A 412 1.41 3.60 14.10
N ASP A 413 1.11 2.31 14.15
CA ASP A 413 1.87 1.33 13.38
C ASP A 413 1.23 1.23 11.99
N ALA A 414 1.95 1.70 10.98
CA ALA A 414 1.54 1.63 9.58
C ALA A 414 1.69 0.21 8.98
N ARG A 415 1.92 -0.81 9.81
CA ARG A 415 2.07 -2.20 9.36
C ARG A 415 1.39 -3.19 10.31
N GLY A 416 0.11 -2.93 10.62
CA GLY A 416 -0.80 -4.06 10.82
C GLY A 416 -0.84 -4.84 9.51
N VAL A 417 -0.53 -6.14 9.54
CA VAL A 417 -0.54 -7.02 8.37
C VAL A 417 -1.95 -7.01 7.74
N GLY A 418 -2.13 -6.15 6.75
CA GLY A 418 -3.38 -5.95 6.02
C GLY A 418 -3.09 -5.08 4.80
N LYS A 419 -3.10 -5.74 3.63
CA LYS A 419 -2.79 -5.26 2.28
C LYS A 419 -1.30 -5.01 2.00
N GLY A 420 -0.70 -5.99 1.33
CA GLY A 420 0.58 -5.86 0.67
C GLY A 420 0.57 -4.73 -0.35
N GLY A 421 1.49 -3.79 -0.16
CA GLY A 421 1.84 -2.72 -1.09
C GLY A 421 3.13 -2.12 -0.60
N GLY A 422 4.25 -2.47 -1.25
CA GLY A 422 5.58 -2.07 -0.84
C GLY A 422 5.73 -0.55 -0.77
N ASP A 423 6.23 -0.07 0.36
CA ASP A 423 6.67 1.31 0.53
C ASP A 423 8.11 1.30 1.07
N THR A 424 9.05 0.97 0.19
CA THR A 424 10.46 1.35 0.36
C THR A 424 10.64 2.73 -0.26
N GLY A 425 10.14 3.74 0.44
CA GLY A 425 10.27 5.15 0.10
C GLY A 425 11.26 5.86 1.02
N LEU A 426 12.24 6.52 0.41
CA LEU A 426 13.37 7.25 0.96
C LEU A 426 12.98 8.35 1.98
N ARG A 427 12.54 7.96 3.17
CA ARG A 427 12.28 8.86 4.32
C ARG A 427 13.00 8.43 5.60
N ALA A 428 13.75 7.33 5.53
CA ALA A 428 14.48 6.74 6.65
C ALA A 428 15.91 7.29 6.86
N GLU A 429 16.40 8.19 6.01
CA GLU A 429 17.84 8.54 5.99
C GLU A 429 18.19 10.00 6.34
N LEU A 430 17.23 10.83 6.76
CA LEU A 430 17.49 12.23 7.12
C LEU A 430 16.81 12.66 8.43
N GLY A 431 17.07 11.89 9.49
CA GLY A 431 16.62 12.22 10.85
C GLY A 431 17.51 11.57 11.91
N ASN A 432 18.63 12.24 12.21
CA ASN A 432 19.62 11.95 13.25
C ASN A 432 19.21 10.97 14.38
N ALA A 433 19.92 9.83 14.40
CA ALA A 433 20.75 9.36 15.51
C ALA A 433 20.41 9.92 16.91
N THR A 434 19.48 9.28 17.62
CA THR A 434 19.48 9.01 19.09
C THR A 434 18.10 8.51 19.53
N ARG A 435 17.72 7.28 19.15
CA ARG A 435 16.80 6.47 19.95
C ARG A 435 17.24 5.01 19.86
N MET A 436 17.94 4.58 20.90
CA MET A 436 18.33 3.19 21.10
C MET A 436 17.08 2.31 21.10
N THR A 437 17.14 1.25 20.28
CA THR A 437 16.63 -0.10 20.53
C THR A 437 15.76 -0.26 21.79
N ARG A 438 14.45 -0.01 21.69
CA ARG A 438 13.49 -0.86 22.39
C ARG A 438 13.20 -2.02 21.44
N GLU A 439 13.67 -3.20 21.80
CA GLU A 439 13.28 -4.45 21.12
C GLU A 439 11.75 -4.50 21.08
N ARG A 440 11.22 -4.49 19.86
CA ARG A 440 9.80 -4.66 19.61
C ARG A 440 9.52 -6.14 19.75
N GLU A 441 9.06 -6.57 20.91
CA GLU A 441 8.67 -7.95 21.13
C GLU A 441 7.33 -8.18 20.42
N LEU A 442 7.42 -8.72 19.19
CA LEU A 442 6.26 -9.16 18.44
C LEU A 442 5.61 -10.31 19.21
N ARG A 443 4.34 -10.16 19.59
CA ARG A 443 3.61 -11.18 20.35
C ARG A 443 2.34 -11.56 19.62
N ASN A 444 2.06 -12.86 19.61
CA ASN A 444 0.77 -13.34 19.15
C ASN A 444 -0.31 -12.94 20.17
N VAL A 445 -1.26 -12.10 19.75
CA VAL A 445 -2.39 -11.63 20.56
C VAL A 445 -3.66 -12.48 20.38
N GLY A 446 -3.51 -13.67 19.80
CA GLY A 446 -4.58 -14.65 19.67
C GLY A 446 -5.44 -14.49 18.42
N PRO A 447 -6.55 -15.24 18.32
CA PRO A 447 -7.44 -15.18 17.16
C PRO A 447 -8.20 -13.86 17.08
N SER A 448 -8.50 -13.42 15.87
CA SER A 448 -9.38 -12.28 15.60
C SER A 448 -10.39 -12.58 14.52
N VAL A 449 -11.57 -11.96 14.64
CA VAL A 449 -12.65 -12.04 13.64
C VAL A 449 -12.96 -10.63 13.18
N GLN A 450 -12.99 -10.43 11.86
CA GLN A 450 -13.46 -9.20 11.25
C GLN A 450 -14.81 -9.44 10.57
N TYR A 451 -15.74 -8.52 10.76
CA TYR A 451 -17.07 -8.61 10.18
C TYR A 451 -17.65 -7.22 9.92
N LYS A 452 -18.51 -7.12 8.91
CA LYS A 452 -19.35 -5.94 8.69
C LYS A 452 -20.75 -6.22 9.17
N LEU A 453 -21.30 -5.30 9.94
CA LEU A 453 -22.71 -5.27 10.27
C LEU A 453 -23.40 -4.26 9.37
N ARG A 454 -24.37 -4.73 8.58
CA ARG A 454 -25.16 -3.89 7.67
C ARG A 454 -26.58 -3.74 8.20
N ASP A 455 -27.04 -2.51 8.29
CA ASP A 455 -28.43 -2.20 8.66
C ASP A 455 -29.39 -2.30 7.46
N ALA A 456 -30.69 -2.16 7.73
CA ALA A 456 -31.74 -2.19 6.70
C ALA A 456 -31.61 -1.07 5.65
N ASN A 457 -30.90 0.02 5.97
CA ASN A 457 -30.64 1.13 5.05
C ASN A 457 -29.39 0.88 4.18
N GLY A 458 -28.73 -0.27 4.35
CA GLY A 458 -27.53 -0.64 3.62
C GLY A 458 -26.23 -0.03 4.17
N GLN A 459 -26.28 0.73 5.27
CA GLN A 459 -25.08 1.27 5.90
C GLN A 459 -24.33 0.14 6.61
N ALA A 460 -23.03 0.01 6.30
CA ALA A 460 -22.17 -0.99 6.90
C ALA A 460 -21.22 -0.35 7.90
N ARG A 461 -21.02 -1.03 9.04
CA ARG A 461 -19.96 -0.74 10.00
C ARG A 461 -19.08 -1.95 10.13
N GLU A 462 -17.78 -1.74 10.25
CA GLU A 462 -16.83 -2.83 10.29
C GLU A 462 -16.25 -2.98 11.69
N PHE A 463 -16.11 -4.24 12.11
CA PHE A 463 -15.67 -4.65 13.43
C PHE A 463 -14.46 -5.55 13.32
N SER A 464 -13.58 -5.48 14.31
CA SER A 464 -12.41 -6.33 14.47
C SER A 464 -12.25 -6.69 15.93
N ASN A 465 -12.58 -7.93 16.27
CA ASN A 465 -12.62 -8.39 17.67
C ASN A 465 -11.51 -9.41 17.90
N TYR A 466 -10.73 -9.19 18.96
CA TYR A 466 -9.73 -10.14 19.45
C TYR A 466 -10.36 -11.06 20.49
N MET A 467 -10.12 -12.37 20.34
CA MET A 467 -10.78 -13.41 21.13
C MET A 467 -9.99 -13.84 22.36
N LEU A 468 -8.79 -13.29 22.55
CA LEU A 468 -7.99 -13.43 23.76
C LEU A 468 -7.68 -12.06 24.34
N PRO A 469 -7.60 -11.94 25.68
CA PRO A 469 -7.27 -10.67 26.29
C PRO A 469 -5.77 -10.38 26.15
N VAL A 470 -5.45 -9.11 25.96
CA VAL A 470 -4.08 -8.59 25.91
C VAL A 470 -3.75 -7.81 27.17
N THR A 471 -2.50 -7.84 27.60
CA THR A 471 -2.04 -7.05 28.76
C THR A 471 -1.65 -5.65 28.30
N LEU A 472 -2.40 -4.63 28.73
CA LEU A 472 -2.12 -3.21 28.52
C LEU A 472 -2.01 -2.52 29.87
N ASP A 473 -0.93 -1.81 30.13
CA ASP A 473 -0.69 -1.06 31.39
C ASP A 473 -0.89 -1.93 32.66
N GLY A 474 -0.50 -3.21 32.58
CA GLY A 474 -0.66 -4.18 33.67
C GLY A 474 -2.06 -4.78 33.82
N GLN A 475 -3.01 -4.43 32.94
CA GLN A 475 -4.39 -4.94 32.97
C GLN A 475 -4.68 -5.84 31.78
N SER A 476 -5.44 -6.91 32.02
CA SER A 476 -5.89 -7.81 30.97
C SER A 476 -7.19 -7.29 30.36
N VAL A 477 -7.19 -6.96 29.06
CA VAL A 477 -8.35 -6.41 28.35
C VAL A 477 -8.58 -7.08 27.00
N PHE A 478 -9.84 -7.31 26.66
CA PHE A 478 -10.27 -7.66 25.31
C PHE A 478 -10.38 -6.41 24.44
N LEU A 479 -10.01 -6.53 23.17
CA LEU A 479 -10.07 -5.44 22.21
C LEU A 479 -11.20 -5.69 21.20
N ALA A 480 -12.20 -4.81 21.22
CA ALA A 480 -13.30 -4.80 20.25
C ALA A 480 -13.23 -3.52 19.42
N GLY A 481 -12.76 -3.65 18.18
CA GLY A 481 -12.53 -2.55 17.25
C GLY A 481 -13.78 -2.22 16.43
N VAL A 482 -14.02 -0.93 16.16
CA VAL A 482 -15.04 -0.45 15.23
C VAL A 482 -14.49 0.63 14.31
N ARG A 483 -14.91 0.62 13.05
CA ARG A 483 -14.77 1.74 12.11
C ARG A 483 -16.03 1.92 11.27
N THR A 484 -16.29 3.15 10.87
CA THR A 484 -17.45 3.51 10.06
C THR A 484 -17.13 3.58 8.58
N GLN A 485 -15.89 3.93 8.24
CA GLN A 485 -15.41 3.96 6.85
C GLN A 485 -14.19 3.03 6.69
N PRO A 486 -14.02 2.33 5.55
CA PRO A 486 -12.93 1.37 5.35
C PRO A 486 -11.51 1.97 5.40
N ASP A 487 -11.40 3.29 5.24
CA ASP A 487 -10.18 4.08 5.27
C ASP A 487 -9.86 4.67 6.65
N GLU A 488 -10.81 4.61 7.60
CA GLU A 488 -10.58 5.01 8.98
C GLU A 488 -9.83 3.91 9.76
N PRO A 489 -8.94 4.29 10.69
CA PRO A 489 -8.37 3.33 11.63
C PRO A 489 -9.43 2.81 12.59
N PHE A 490 -9.32 1.53 12.96
CA PHE A 490 -10.18 0.95 14.00
C PHE A 490 -10.01 1.70 15.33
N ARG A 491 -11.14 2.02 15.96
CA ARG A 491 -11.19 2.53 17.33
C ARG A 491 -11.56 1.36 18.23
N TYR A 492 -10.74 1.08 19.23
CA TYR A 492 -10.90 -0.09 20.08
C TYR A 492 -11.55 0.24 21.41
N LEU A 493 -12.65 -0.46 21.71
CA LEU A 493 -13.19 -0.60 23.05
C LEU A 493 -12.32 -1.60 23.82
N ARG A 494 -11.87 -1.21 25.01
CA ARG A 494 -11.05 -2.04 25.90
C ARG A 494 -11.94 -2.63 26.98
N ILE A 495 -12.32 -3.89 26.86
CA ILE A 495 -13.21 -4.56 27.82
C ILE A 495 -12.34 -5.29 28.85
N PRO A 496 -12.37 -4.95 30.14
CA PRO A 496 -11.54 -5.64 31.12
C PRO A 496 -11.95 -7.12 31.25
N ALA A 497 -10.96 -8.00 31.23
CA ALA A 497 -11.17 -9.41 31.51
C ALA A 497 -11.50 -9.59 33.00
N ASP A 498 -12.53 -10.37 33.31
CA ASP A 498 -12.88 -10.73 34.67
C ASP A 498 -11.91 -11.77 35.27
N ALA A 499 -12.15 -12.19 36.52
CA ALA A 499 -11.28 -13.14 37.21
C ALA A 499 -11.19 -14.51 36.52
N GLN A 500 -12.11 -14.83 35.61
CA GLN A 500 -12.11 -16.05 34.79
C GLN A 500 -11.45 -15.82 33.43
N GLY A 501 -10.95 -14.62 33.15
CA GLY A 501 -10.40 -14.25 31.85
C GLY A 501 -11.47 -14.06 30.77
N THR A 502 -12.70 -13.70 31.15
CA THR A 502 -13.84 -13.54 30.23
C THR A 502 -14.40 -12.11 30.24
N VAL A 503 -15.34 -11.81 29.34
CA VAL A 503 -16.04 -10.50 29.30
C VAL A 503 -17.33 -10.48 30.11
N ASN A 504 -17.67 -11.58 30.79
CA ASN A 504 -19.03 -11.81 31.30
C ASN A 504 -19.43 -10.78 32.36
N ASP A 505 -18.55 -10.47 33.31
CA ASP A 505 -18.89 -9.48 34.35
C ASP A 505 -19.05 -8.06 33.79
N TRP A 506 -18.27 -7.69 32.79
CA TRP A 506 -18.45 -6.41 32.13
C TRP A 506 -19.80 -6.36 31.40
N MET A 507 -20.17 -7.45 30.72
CA MET A 507 -21.47 -7.56 30.04
C MET A 507 -22.64 -7.49 31.03
N ARG A 508 -22.53 -8.13 32.21
CA ARG A 508 -23.51 -8.03 33.30
C ARG A 508 -23.63 -6.62 33.84
N LEU A 509 -22.51 -5.98 34.16
CA LEU A 509 -22.51 -4.62 34.69
C LEU A 509 -23.11 -3.63 33.69
N ARG A 510 -22.79 -3.77 32.40
CA ARG A 510 -23.37 -2.98 31.32
C ARG A 510 -24.89 -3.18 31.23
N ALA A 511 -25.37 -4.41 31.29
CA ALA A 511 -26.80 -4.72 31.25
C ALA A 511 -27.54 -4.18 32.49
N ALA A 512 -26.96 -4.35 33.67
CA ALA A 512 -27.46 -3.79 34.93
C ALA A 512 -27.53 -2.25 34.88
N LEU A 513 -26.52 -1.60 34.30
CA LEU A 513 -26.51 -0.14 34.09
C LEU A 513 -27.66 0.31 33.18
N GLN A 514 -28.07 -0.49 32.20
CA GLN A 514 -29.22 -0.16 31.35
C GLN A 514 -30.59 -0.39 32.03
N SER A 515 -30.63 -1.13 33.16
CA SER A 515 -31.87 -1.38 33.90
C SER A 515 -32.19 -0.27 34.91
N SER A 516 -33.30 0.43 34.69
CA SER A 516 -33.82 1.44 35.61
C SER A 516 -34.11 0.86 37.01
N ALA A 517 -34.60 -0.37 37.16
CA ALA A 517 -34.79 -0.94 38.49
C ALA A 517 -33.44 -1.15 39.22
N MET A 518 -32.44 -1.67 38.51
CA MET A 518 -31.13 -2.01 39.07
C MET A 518 -30.35 -0.77 39.53
N ARG A 519 -30.31 0.32 38.75
CA ARG A 519 -29.59 1.53 39.22
C ARG A 519 -30.27 2.16 40.45
N GLY A 520 -31.58 1.99 40.59
CA GLY A 520 -32.36 2.50 41.73
C GLY A 520 -32.03 1.75 43.00
N GLU A 521 -32.01 0.42 42.91
CA GLU A 521 -31.61 -0.44 44.02
C GLU A 521 -30.14 -0.26 44.40
N ALA A 522 -29.23 -0.13 43.43
CA ALA A 522 -27.82 0.16 43.68
C ALA A 522 -27.61 1.49 44.42
N ALA A 523 -28.32 2.55 44.00
CA ALA A 523 -28.28 3.85 44.66
C ALA A 523 -28.84 3.80 46.10
N ARG A 524 -29.93 3.04 46.32
CA ARG A 524 -30.50 2.81 47.65
C ARG A 524 -29.53 2.08 48.58
N ARG A 525 -28.88 1.01 48.08
CA ARG A 525 -27.86 0.25 48.82
C ARG A 525 -26.66 1.11 49.18
N PHE A 526 -26.15 1.89 48.22
CA PHE A 526 -25.06 2.82 48.45
C PHE A 526 -25.38 3.84 49.55
N ALA A 527 -26.57 4.44 49.53
CA ALA A 527 -26.98 5.39 50.54
C ALA A 527 -27.14 4.76 51.92
N LEU A 528 -27.68 3.54 52.00
CA LEU A 528 -27.81 2.78 53.24
C LEU A 528 -26.44 2.48 53.88
N LEU A 529 -25.47 2.04 53.07
CA LEU A 529 -24.11 1.73 53.52
C LEU A 529 -23.32 2.99 53.92
N SER A 530 -23.53 4.10 53.22
CA SER A 530 -22.83 5.37 53.50
C SER A 530 -23.36 6.06 54.76
N MET A 531 -24.64 5.86 55.10
CA MET A 531 -25.30 6.48 56.24
C MET A 531 -26.15 5.46 57.01
N PRO A 532 -25.54 4.60 57.86
CA PRO A 532 -26.27 3.68 58.74
C PRO A 532 -26.99 4.44 59.88
N GLY A 533 -28.13 3.92 60.37
CA GLY A 533 -28.92 4.45 61.52
C GLY A 533 -30.24 5.15 61.15
N ASP A 534 -31.34 4.85 61.84
CA ASP A 534 -32.71 5.28 61.43
C ASP A 534 -32.95 6.80 61.49
N ASP A 535 -32.21 7.49 62.34
CA ASP A 535 -32.22 8.93 62.60
C ASP A 535 -31.77 9.81 61.41
N ARG A 536 -31.27 9.20 60.32
CA ARG A 536 -30.80 9.90 59.11
C ARG A 536 -31.62 9.59 57.85
N ALA A 537 -32.85 9.09 58.02
CA ALA A 537 -33.68 8.63 56.90
C ALA A 537 -33.86 9.66 55.77
N VAL A 538 -34.09 10.93 56.11
CA VAL A 538 -34.29 12.00 55.10
C VAL A 538 -33.01 12.28 54.30
N LEU A 539 -31.87 12.41 54.97
CA LEU A 539 -30.56 12.64 54.32
C LEU A 539 -30.16 11.43 53.46
N ARG A 540 -30.45 10.21 53.94
CA ARG A 540 -30.23 8.97 53.17
C ARG A 540 -31.06 8.96 51.89
N ALA A 541 -32.33 9.35 51.95
CA ALA A 541 -33.19 9.44 50.77
C ALA A 541 -32.65 10.45 49.74
N GLN A 542 -32.15 11.60 50.20
CA GLN A 542 -31.52 12.61 49.34
C GLN A 542 -30.22 12.10 48.69
N LEU A 543 -29.39 11.36 49.45
CA LEU A 543 -28.19 10.73 48.91
C LEU A 543 -28.51 9.65 47.88
N ALA A 544 -29.53 8.81 48.14
CA ALA A 544 -29.99 7.79 47.20
C ALA A 544 -30.49 8.42 45.90
N GLU A 545 -31.27 9.49 45.98
CA GLU A 545 -31.75 10.22 44.79
C GLU A 545 -30.59 10.84 44.01
N SER A 546 -29.60 11.41 44.71
CA SER A 546 -28.41 11.97 44.07
C SER A 546 -27.58 10.91 43.36
N ALA A 547 -27.36 9.75 44.00
CA ALA A 547 -26.66 8.62 43.41
C ALA A 547 -27.42 8.01 42.23
N ARG A 548 -28.75 7.92 42.35
CA ARG A 548 -29.63 7.47 41.27
C ARG A 548 -29.49 8.36 40.04
N ARG A 549 -29.58 9.68 40.23
CA ARG A 549 -29.43 10.66 39.15
C ARG A 549 -28.05 10.60 38.49
N ALA A 550 -27.00 10.39 39.28
CA ALA A 550 -25.64 10.21 38.77
C ALA A 550 -25.53 8.97 37.87
N LEU A 551 -26.08 7.83 38.32
CA LEU A 551 -26.09 6.60 37.53
C LEU A 551 -26.98 6.71 36.29
N ASP A 552 -28.12 7.37 36.37
CA ASP A 552 -29.00 7.59 35.21
C ASP A 552 -28.33 8.46 34.14
N LEU A 553 -27.67 9.55 34.56
CA LEU A 553 -26.92 10.40 33.65
C LEU A 553 -25.78 9.64 32.98
N PHE A 554 -25.03 8.86 33.77
CA PHE A 554 -23.96 8.00 33.24
C PHE A 554 -24.52 6.92 32.29
N ALA A 555 -25.71 6.38 32.57
CA ALA A 555 -26.38 5.39 31.73
C ALA A 555 -26.96 5.96 30.41
N GLY A 556 -26.96 7.29 30.25
CA GLY A 556 -27.57 7.97 29.09
C GLY A 556 -29.10 7.99 29.12
N ALA A 557 -29.70 7.97 30.32
CA ALA A 557 -31.16 8.01 30.47
C ALA A 557 -31.73 9.35 29.97
N THR A 558 -32.72 9.30 29.07
CA THR A 558 -33.27 10.47 28.36
C THR A 558 -34.43 11.14 29.10
N ASP A 559 -34.95 10.52 30.15
CA ASP A 559 -36.08 10.98 30.97
C ASP A 559 -35.66 12.00 32.05
N ILE A 560 -34.39 12.36 32.11
CA ILE A 560 -33.85 13.30 33.12
C ILE A 560 -33.72 14.72 32.59
N LYS A 561 -34.21 15.68 33.39
CA LYS A 561 -34.05 17.11 33.13
C LYS A 561 -32.57 17.51 33.11
N GLY A 562 -32.07 17.90 31.93
CA GLY A 562 -30.68 18.28 31.70
C GLY A 562 -29.80 17.20 31.06
N ALA A 563 -30.33 15.97 30.88
CA ALA A 563 -29.65 14.92 30.14
C ALA A 563 -29.58 15.23 28.62
N PRO A 564 -28.60 14.69 27.90
CA PRO A 564 -28.53 14.81 26.45
C PRO A 564 -29.77 14.18 25.77
N ALA A 565 -30.41 14.91 24.86
CA ALA A 565 -31.62 14.46 24.15
C ALA A 565 -31.34 13.28 23.19
N ASP A 566 -30.07 13.03 22.87
CA ASP A 566 -29.59 12.01 21.95
C ASP A 566 -29.17 10.71 22.65
N GLY A 567 -29.44 10.56 23.95
CA GLY A 567 -29.10 9.38 24.74
C GLY A 567 -27.59 9.17 24.94
N GLN A 568 -26.77 10.22 24.77
CA GLN A 568 -25.35 10.15 25.05
C GLN A 568 -25.11 9.93 26.55
N GLY A 569 -24.43 8.83 26.91
CA GLY A 569 -24.06 8.47 28.28
C GLY A 569 -22.57 8.66 28.58
N GLY A 570 -22.09 8.02 29.65
CA GLY A 570 -20.70 8.04 30.09
C GLY A 570 -20.24 9.37 30.69
N PHE A 571 -18.92 9.56 30.79
CA PHE A 571 -18.33 10.76 31.37
C PHE A 571 -18.62 12.03 30.57
N ALA A 572 -18.87 11.91 29.26
CA ALA A 572 -19.28 13.04 28.43
C ALA A 572 -20.62 13.63 28.88
N ALA A 573 -21.60 12.78 29.22
CA ALA A 573 -22.90 13.22 29.74
C ALA A 573 -22.76 13.88 31.11
N VAL A 574 -21.94 13.29 31.97
CA VAL A 574 -21.59 13.81 33.30
C VAL A 574 -20.96 15.20 33.21
N ALA A 575 -19.94 15.36 32.35
CA ALA A 575 -19.28 16.65 32.12
C ALA A 575 -20.24 17.69 31.55
N GLY A 576 -21.08 17.31 30.57
CA GLY A 576 -22.08 18.20 29.97
C GLY A 576 -23.13 18.70 30.97
N PHE A 577 -23.53 17.85 31.92
CA PHE A 577 -24.43 18.26 33.02
C PHE A 577 -23.75 19.23 33.97
N LEU A 578 -22.52 18.95 34.42
CA LEU A 578 -21.77 19.83 35.33
C LEU A 578 -21.55 21.22 34.73
N GLN A 579 -21.25 21.30 33.43
CA GLN A 579 -21.09 22.58 32.72
C GLN A 579 -22.36 23.43 32.70
N LYS A 580 -23.54 22.79 32.61
CA LYS A 580 -24.85 23.46 32.54
C LYS A 580 -25.44 23.78 33.92
N SER A 581 -25.18 22.94 34.92
CA SER A 581 -25.86 22.99 36.21
C SER A 581 -25.00 23.52 37.36
N VAL A 582 -23.66 23.60 37.19
CA VAL A 582 -22.73 24.03 38.23
C VAL A 582 -21.91 25.25 37.79
N PRO A 583 -21.83 26.33 38.59
CA PRO A 583 -21.00 27.50 38.33
C PRO A 583 -19.51 27.14 38.18
N GLU A 584 -18.79 27.87 37.34
CA GLU A 584 -17.40 27.54 36.93
C GLU A 584 -16.43 27.32 38.10
N GLY A 585 -16.52 28.13 39.16
CA GLY A 585 -15.67 28.02 40.35
C GLY A 585 -15.90 26.78 41.23
N GLU A 586 -16.99 26.03 41.02
CA GLU A 586 -17.34 24.85 41.81
C GLU A 586 -17.31 23.53 41.01
N ARG A 587 -17.06 23.60 39.69
CA ARG A 587 -17.16 22.44 38.79
C ARG A 587 -16.21 21.30 39.17
N GLU A 588 -14.97 21.60 39.56
CA GLU A 588 -13.98 20.58 39.91
C GLU A 588 -14.38 19.81 41.19
N LYS A 589 -14.79 20.54 42.24
CA LYS A 589 -15.28 19.93 43.48
C LYS A 589 -16.55 19.10 43.25
N ALA A 590 -17.47 19.61 42.44
CA ALA A 590 -18.69 18.89 42.09
C ALA A 590 -18.39 17.62 41.26
N ALA A 591 -17.40 17.68 40.36
CA ALA A 591 -16.93 16.52 39.60
C ALA A 591 -16.36 15.44 40.52
N ASP A 592 -15.49 15.81 41.46
CA ASP A 592 -14.89 14.86 42.42
C ASP A 592 -15.95 14.14 43.26
N VAL A 593 -16.94 14.88 43.76
CA VAL A 593 -18.05 14.31 44.54
C VAL A 593 -18.88 13.37 43.67
N LEU A 594 -19.23 13.78 42.45
CA LEU A 594 -20.03 12.99 41.54
C LEU A 594 -19.32 11.71 41.10
N MET A 595 -18.01 11.78 40.83
CA MET A 595 -17.18 10.62 40.50
C MET A 595 -17.09 9.63 41.66
N LYS A 596 -16.96 10.10 42.90
CA LYS A 596 -16.99 9.24 44.09
C LYS A 596 -18.34 8.53 44.24
N ILE A 597 -19.43 9.25 44.02
CA ILE A 597 -20.80 8.69 44.03
C ILE A 597 -20.96 7.65 42.92
N ILE A 598 -20.54 7.95 41.69
CA ILE A 598 -20.62 7.01 40.56
C ILE A 598 -19.82 5.74 40.86
N ASN A 599 -18.56 5.86 41.29
CA ASN A 599 -17.72 4.70 41.61
C ASN A 599 -18.34 3.82 42.70
N SER A 600 -18.83 4.43 43.78
CA SER A 600 -19.42 3.70 44.91
C SER A 600 -20.77 3.07 44.56
N ALA A 601 -21.61 3.75 43.79
CA ALA A 601 -22.88 3.22 43.34
C ALA A 601 -22.72 2.15 42.25
N MET A 602 -21.70 2.26 41.39
CA MET A 602 -21.32 1.23 40.42
C MET A 602 -20.79 -0.04 41.10
N TRP A 603 -20.10 0.09 42.24
CA TRP A 603 -19.70 -1.04 43.06
C TRP A 603 -20.91 -1.84 43.58
N GLU A 604 -21.93 -1.14 44.08
CA GLU A 604 -23.19 -1.78 44.50
C GLU A 604 -23.96 -2.38 43.31
N LEU A 605 -23.94 -1.71 42.15
CA LEU A 605 -24.56 -2.21 40.93
C LEU A 605 -23.90 -3.50 40.43
N TRP A 606 -22.58 -3.58 40.48
CA TRP A 606 -21.83 -4.77 40.09
C TRP A 606 -22.11 -5.95 41.03
N GLN A 607 -22.13 -5.71 42.34
CA GLN A 607 -22.55 -6.72 43.31
C GLN A 607 -23.97 -7.21 43.04
N LEU A 608 -24.92 -6.28 42.85
CA LEU A 608 -26.32 -6.60 42.57
C LEU A 608 -26.47 -7.44 41.30
N ALA A 609 -25.77 -7.07 40.23
CA ALA A 609 -25.77 -7.81 38.96
C ALA A 609 -25.25 -9.25 39.13
N ARG A 610 -24.18 -9.44 39.90
CA ARG A 610 -23.64 -10.79 40.20
C ARG A 610 -24.58 -11.61 41.06
N THR A 611 -25.15 -11.01 42.11
CA THR A 611 -26.10 -11.71 43.00
C THR A 611 -27.38 -12.11 42.28
N GLN A 612 -27.89 -11.29 41.35
CA GLN A 612 -29.06 -11.61 40.54
C GLN A 612 -28.85 -12.88 39.70
N ASP A 613 -27.62 -13.11 39.23
CA ASP A 613 -27.22 -14.30 38.48
C ASP A 613 -26.74 -15.47 39.39
N GLY A 614 -26.90 -15.35 40.72
CA GLY A 614 -26.49 -16.39 41.67
C GLY A 614 -24.97 -16.52 41.86
N LEU A 615 -24.19 -15.51 41.46
CA LEU A 615 -22.74 -15.48 41.59
C LEU A 615 -22.29 -14.84 42.91
N ALA A 616 -21.11 -15.26 43.38
CA ALA A 616 -20.49 -14.67 44.57
C ALA A 616 -20.21 -13.18 44.38
N VAL A 617 -20.41 -12.37 45.43
CA VAL A 617 -20.04 -10.95 45.41
C VAL A 617 -18.53 -10.78 45.21
N PRO A 618 -18.07 -9.74 44.52
CA PRO A 618 -16.64 -9.44 44.37
C PRO A 618 -15.95 -9.24 45.72
N SER A 619 -14.68 -9.65 45.83
CA SER A 619 -13.83 -9.35 46.98
C SER A 619 -13.51 -7.87 47.05
N VAL A 620 -13.47 -7.31 48.27
CA VAL A 620 -13.02 -5.93 48.48
C VAL A 620 -11.49 -5.90 48.48
N ASP A 621 -10.89 -5.89 47.30
CA ASP A 621 -9.45 -5.86 47.11
C ASP A 621 -9.02 -4.87 46.00
N ALA A 622 -7.70 -4.70 45.86
CA ALA A 622 -7.11 -3.79 44.88
C ALA A 622 -7.42 -4.24 43.44
N ALA A 623 -7.46 -5.55 43.17
CA ALA A 623 -7.73 -6.09 41.84
C ALA A 623 -9.16 -5.78 41.39
N SER A 624 -10.15 -5.98 42.26
CA SER A 624 -11.57 -5.70 42.01
C SER A 624 -11.82 -4.20 41.87
N SER A 625 -11.14 -3.39 42.68
CA SER A 625 -11.20 -1.92 42.56
C SER A 625 -10.64 -1.44 41.22
N GLN A 626 -9.49 -1.98 40.82
CA GLN A 626 -8.84 -1.67 39.56
C GLN A 626 -9.69 -2.14 38.36
N TRP A 627 -10.25 -3.36 38.43
CA TRP A 627 -11.15 -3.89 37.41
C TRP A 627 -12.38 -3.00 37.23
N LEU A 628 -13.02 -2.58 38.34
CA LEU A 628 -14.21 -1.73 38.28
C LEU A 628 -13.89 -0.36 37.66
N GLN A 629 -12.76 0.27 38.01
CA GLN A 629 -12.35 1.53 37.39
C GLN A 629 -12.20 1.38 35.87
N THR A 630 -11.53 0.33 35.41
CA THR A 630 -11.39 0.04 33.98
C THR A 630 -12.73 -0.28 33.33
N ALA A 631 -13.62 -0.99 34.03
CA ALA A 631 -14.96 -1.29 33.56
C ALA A 631 -15.79 -0.01 33.37
N ILE A 632 -15.73 0.94 34.31
CA ILE A 632 -16.42 2.23 34.23
C ILE A 632 -15.88 3.05 33.05
N ASN A 633 -14.56 3.12 32.88
CA ASN A 633 -13.94 3.80 31.73
C ASN A 633 -14.39 3.17 30.40
N SER A 634 -14.35 1.84 30.34
CA SER A 634 -14.81 1.06 29.18
C SER A 634 -16.31 1.27 28.88
N LEU A 635 -17.16 1.30 29.91
CA LEU A 635 -18.59 1.59 29.76
C LEU A 635 -18.81 3.00 29.19
N SER A 636 -18.06 4.00 29.69
CA SER A 636 -18.12 5.35 29.15
C SER A 636 -17.74 5.40 27.66
N ASP A 637 -16.65 4.72 27.27
CA ASP A 637 -16.20 4.64 25.87
C ASP A 637 -17.21 3.89 24.98
N SER A 638 -17.92 2.90 25.54
CA SER A 638 -18.92 2.13 24.80
C SER A 638 -20.08 2.99 24.29
N PHE A 639 -20.46 4.07 25.00
CA PHE A 639 -21.50 5.00 24.50
C PHE A 639 -21.08 5.76 23.25
N PHE A 640 -19.78 6.02 23.09
CA PHE A 640 -19.23 6.67 21.91
C PHE A 640 -19.07 5.69 20.75
N LEU A 641 -18.55 4.48 21.02
CA LEU A 641 -18.20 3.49 20.00
C LEU A 641 -19.40 2.63 19.55
N CYS A 642 -20.32 2.29 20.46
CA CYS A 642 -21.46 1.41 20.22
C CYS A 642 -22.77 2.16 19.97
N ARG A 643 -22.69 3.44 19.59
CA ARG A 643 -23.83 4.36 19.39
C ARG A 643 -24.86 3.93 18.33
N ALA A 644 -24.64 2.82 17.62
CA ALA A 644 -25.57 2.30 16.59
C ALA A 644 -26.02 0.85 16.74
N GLY A 645 -26.10 0.31 17.96
CA GLY A 645 -26.87 -0.91 18.20
C GLY A 645 -26.14 -2.19 17.81
N VAL A 646 -24.83 -2.21 18.03
CA VAL A 646 -23.98 -3.28 17.51
C VAL A 646 -23.70 -4.27 18.62
N SER A 647 -24.20 -5.49 18.49
CA SER A 647 -23.81 -6.65 19.30
C SER A 647 -22.30 -6.88 19.20
N ALA A 648 -21.64 -7.05 20.34
CA ALA A 648 -20.25 -7.48 20.38
C ALA A 648 -20.25 -9.00 20.19
N ILE A 649 -19.62 -9.48 19.12
CA ILE A 649 -19.49 -10.90 18.86
C ILE A 649 -18.20 -11.37 19.54
N GLY A 650 -18.31 -12.28 20.52
CA GLY A 650 -17.21 -12.85 21.28
C GLY A 650 -17.04 -14.35 21.09
#